data_AF-A0A954MFF0-F1
#
_entry.id   AF-A0A954MFF0-F1
#
_cell.length_a   1.000
_cell.length_b   1.000
_cell.length_c   1.000
_cell.angle_alpha   90.00
_cell.angle_beta   90.00
_cell.angle_gamma   90.00
#
_symmetry.space_group_name_H-M   'P 1'
#
loop_
_entity.id
_entity.type
_entity.pdbx_description
1 polymer ?
#
loop_
_entity_poly.entity_id
_entity_poly.type
_entity_poly.pdbx_seq_one_letter_code
_entity_poly.pdbx_strand_id
1 'polypeptide(L)'
;MTFVSLQRLVVLFLSALFVGQVLNVACADDADTGPVNLAEYYGFSGLELFKLDSRGFNLVAGDFDSDGRNDVVAVDNRSSCLRFFRQRSPEEIQGERERSQTTGGSSARNKTVNELKSDHRFDVRQISVDKQVAGLVADDFNGDGRTDLAFVGVPDRLVVYYQPEPGSTDWSEKWTVRLPELAPAAWMISSGDLNGDGRRDIAILGKDVTYLLYQSEDGQLSAPEKLINTSTQLALLQIADLDGDGRDDLSYQANEGSERGLCLRLQTDNGRLGPEIRFDLHQARSVTLADIDSKPGKEILTVDSQSGRIIISQLARDVQNSEQLPARLVQYGIGQASRGRAPGLGDIDGDGRTDVVVTDPDSAQILVYRQNGRTGLDTAEVFPGLLGAEDVSVADIDGDGRCEVILMSTRESAIAVSRFEDGRLTFPDAVSKPLDGYELAAIEFLPDKQRPRLAVCMKKGSGSSASVKLRLLDVKGDDGWPDSVEPLSLDSTTSGARGIELMAMDADRDGVQDLLVIPNGAGNKGVHLLLLGESGKDVKVQPLNLGTSSGGELFQHGGSLFVAREAFARKMTLEHGQWHVADQFNAGESKARISGVAVLNLDHEDDDEVVLIDTGIDKLRALKMTEGLFRPWKEVELDSLRFTSSHVADLNGDGQDDLLLLGNQQFAVLYSGRQDAQLQEIASFEIDREDAYPADIIAGDLNADGHPDLTVIDTSIDGMQILCYDSERGLKAVTHFSVFEEKRLVTESDDYGTEPREGMVLDVTSDGRADLLLLCHDRLILYPQDSADAAGTAQTFDSADGDSNETK
;
A
#
# COMPACT_ATOMS: atom_id res chain seq x y z
N MET A 1 25.05 -26.63 -48.16
CA MET A 1 26.10 -27.64 -48.44
C MET A 1 26.82 -27.86 -47.13
N THR A 2 26.80 -28.99 -46.40
CA THR A 2 26.35 -30.39 -46.56
C THR A 2 26.37 -30.95 -45.11
N PHE A 3 25.24 -31.29 -44.48
CA PHE A 3 24.60 -32.61 -44.38
C PHE A 3 25.43 -33.74 -43.71
N VAL A 4 24.95 -34.23 -42.55
CA VAL A 4 24.58 -35.65 -42.22
C VAL A 4 25.71 -36.71 -42.19
N SER A 5 25.75 -37.79 -41.40
CA SER A 5 25.13 -38.29 -40.16
C SER A 5 25.78 -39.67 -39.84
N LEU A 6 25.60 -40.14 -38.60
CA LEU A 6 25.28 -41.51 -38.16
C LEU A 6 26.26 -42.73 -38.31
N GLN A 7 26.45 -43.39 -37.15
CA GLN A 7 26.08 -44.78 -36.80
C GLN A 7 27.14 -45.90 -36.67
N ARG A 8 27.32 -46.41 -35.43
CA ARG A 8 26.98 -47.78 -34.90
C ARG A 8 27.82 -48.09 -33.63
N LEU A 9 27.29 -48.23 -32.41
CA LEU A 9 26.36 -49.20 -31.78
C LEU A 9 27.07 -50.45 -31.16
N VAL A 10 26.96 -50.62 -29.82
CA VAL A 10 26.64 -51.83 -28.98
C VAL A 10 26.84 -51.39 -27.51
N VAL A 11 25.81 -51.01 -26.73
CA VAL A 11 24.85 -51.80 -25.92
C VAL A 11 25.52 -52.75 -24.90
N LEU A 12 25.49 -52.37 -23.61
CA LEU A 12 25.33 -53.31 -22.49
C LEU A 12 24.75 -52.60 -21.26
N PHE A 13 23.57 -53.06 -20.88
CA PHE A 13 22.78 -52.74 -19.69
C PHE A 13 23.54 -53.02 -18.39
N LEU A 14 23.45 -52.14 -17.41
CA LEU A 14 23.57 -52.48 -15.99
C LEU A 14 22.54 -51.69 -15.20
N SER A 15 21.59 -52.45 -14.68
CA SER A 15 20.39 -52.05 -13.95
C SER A 15 20.69 -51.55 -12.54
N ALA A 16 19.85 -50.60 -12.13
CA ALA A 16 19.83 -49.88 -10.87
C ALA A 16 19.57 -50.77 -9.64
N LEU A 17 20.13 -50.33 -8.51
CA LEU A 17 19.62 -50.58 -7.16
C LEU A 17 20.07 -49.38 -6.30
N PHE A 18 19.35 -48.27 -6.46
CA PHE A 18 19.39 -47.15 -5.52
C PHE A 18 18.14 -47.27 -4.66
N VAL A 19 18.34 -47.55 -3.38
CA VAL A 19 17.29 -47.54 -2.35
C VAL A 19 17.02 -46.07 -2.05
N GLY A 20 16.07 -45.47 -2.77
CA GLY A 20 15.42 -44.24 -2.36
C GLY A 20 14.34 -44.57 -1.33
N GLN A 21 14.44 -44.01 -0.13
CA GLN A 21 13.30 -43.98 0.78
C GLN A 21 12.27 -43.02 0.20
N VAL A 22 11.23 -43.58 -0.40
CA VAL A 22 9.97 -42.90 -0.67
C VAL A 22 9.24 -42.82 0.67
N LEU A 23 9.12 -41.62 1.24
CA LEU A 23 8.10 -41.35 2.25
C LEU A 23 6.75 -41.42 1.52
N ASN A 24 5.95 -42.42 1.90
CA ASN A 24 4.60 -42.57 1.40
C ASN A 24 3.75 -41.41 1.91
N VAL A 25 3.26 -40.59 0.99
CA VAL A 25 2.04 -39.79 1.19
C VAL A 25 0.90 -40.76 1.47
N ALA A 26 0.32 -40.70 2.66
CA ALA A 26 -0.87 -41.46 2.98
C ALA A 26 -2.09 -40.75 2.37
N CYS A 27 -2.49 -41.19 1.19
CA CYS A 27 -3.76 -40.84 0.59
C CYS A 27 -4.90 -41.48 1.39
N ALA A 28 -5.69 -40.68 2.12
CA ALA A 28 -6.95 -41.13 2.68
C ALA A 28 -8.01 -41.17 1.56
N ASP A 29 -8.09 -42.31 0.88
CA ASP A 29 -9.30 -42.97 0.38
C ASP A 29 -8.95 -44.39 -0.08
N ASP A 30 -8.48 -45.21 0.86
CA ASP A 30 -8.59 -46.66 0.77
C ASP A 30 -9.05 -47.17 2.14
N ALA A 31 -10.08 -48.00 2.12
CA ALA A 31 -10.64 -48.62 3.31
C ALA A 31 -9.56 -49.40 4.07
N ASP A 32 -9.59 -49.28 5.42
CA ASP A 32 -8.81 -50.05 6.41
C ASP A 32 -7.49 -49.42 6.91
N THR A 33 -7.54 -48.15 7.35
CA THR A 33 -6.64 -47.63 8.39
C THR A 33 -7.43 -47.45 9.69
N GLY A 34 -6.91 -47.98 10.80
CA GLY A 34 -7.52 -47.80 12.13
C GLY A 34 -7.62 -46.33 12.54
N PRO A 35 -8.24 -46.01 13.70
CA PRO A 35 -8.40 -44.63 14.14
C PRO A 35 -7.05 -43.93 14.21
N VAL A 36 -6.83 -42.94 13.33
CA VAL A 36 -5.67 -42.04 13.41
C VAL A 36 -5.79 -41.31 14.74
N ASN A 37 -4.78 -41.46 15.58
CA ASN A 37 -4.76 -40.79 16.87
C ASN A 37 -4.41 -39.32 16.64
N LEU A 38 -5.42 -38.45 16.57
CA LEU A 38 -5.23 -37.02 16.36
C LEU A 38 -4.25 -36.39 17.37
N ALA A 39 -4.13 -36.96 18.58
CA ALA A 39 -3.17 -36.51 19.59
C ALA A 39 -1.71 -36.78 19.20
N GLU A 40 -1.43 -37.69 18.28
CA GLU A 40 -0.05 -37.91 17.78
C GLU A 40 0.38 -36.84 16.78
N TYR A 41 -0.57 -36.11 16.19
CA TYR A 41 -0.32 -35.06 15.18
C TYR A 41 -0.56 -33.66 15.75
N TYR A 42 -1.65 -33.44 16.48
CA TYR A 42 -2.03 -32.12 17.04
C TYR A 42 -2.15 -32.16 18.57
N GLY A 43 -1.37 -33.05 19.21
CA GLY A 43 -1.34 -33.16 20.66
C GLY A 43 -0.44 -32.11 21.28
N PHE A 44 -0.86 -31.62 22.45
CA PHE A 44 -0.02 -30.78 23.30
C PHE A 44 0.27 -31.51 24.61
N SER A 45 1.49 -31.32 25.11
CA SER A 45 1.88 -31.76 26.44
C SER A 45 1.26 -30.83 27.51
N GLY A 46 1.73 -30.94 28.76
CA GLY A 46 1.18 -30.13 29.86
C GLY A 46 1.28 -28.63 29.58
N LEU A 47 0.16 -27.92 29.69
CA LEU A 47 0.10 -26.46 29.53
C LEU A 47 1.03 -25.74 30.52
N GLU A 48 1.77 -24.76 30.01
CA GLU A 48 2.59 -23.85 30.81
C GLU A 48 2.01 -22.43 30.83
N LEU A 49 2.09 -21.76 31.99
CA LEU A 49 1.49 -20.45 32.22
C LEU A 49 2.51 -19.49 32.80
N PHE A 50 2.72 -18.36 32.13
CA PHE A 50 3.59 -17.28 32.59
C PHE A 50 2.80 -16.01 32.86
N LYS A 51 2.96 -15.45 34.06
CA LYS A 51 2.22 -14.26 34.46
C LYS A 51 2.80 -12.99 33.82
N LEU A 52 1.92 -12.26 33.15
CA LEU A 52 2.09 -10.94 32.59
C LEU A 52 1.19 -9.92 33.31
N ASP A 53 1.15 -8.70 32.79
CA ASP A 53 0.19 -7.68 33.22
C ASP A 53 -0.87 -7.44 32.14
N SER A 54 -2.00 -6.84 32.51
CA SER A 54 -3.21 -6.74 31.67
C SER A 54 -3.01 -5.94 30.37
N ARG A 55 -1.96 -5.13 30.26
CA ARG A 55 -1.61 -4.33 29.07
C ARG A 55 -0.48 -4.96 28.23
N GLY A 56 -0.34 -6.28 28.29
CA GLY A 56 0.51 -7.07 27.39
C GLY A 56 -0.02 -7.06 25.95
N PHE A 57 0.83 -6.82 24.95
CA PHE A 57 0.50 -6.99 23.52
C PHE A 57 1.78 -7.10 22.66
N ASN A 58 1.63 -7.47 21.38
CA ASN A 58 2.65 -7.47 20.34
C ASN A 58 3.84 -8.38 20.71
N LEU A 59 3.63 -9.68 20.54
CA LEU A 59 4.63 -10.71 20.74
C LEU A 59 5.61 -10.71 19.56
N VAL A 60 6.91 -10.69 19.87
CA VAL A 60 7.96 -10.90 18.88
C VAL A 60 8.88 -12.02 19.35
N ALA A 61 9.38 -12.81 18.41
CA ALA A 61 10.31 -13.90 18.68
C ALA A 61 11.63 -13.68 17.95
N GLY A 62 12.69 -14.26 18.48
CA GLY A 62 14.03 -14.15 17.92
C GLY A 62 15.08 -14.67 18.90
N ASP A 63 16.33 -14.69 18.48
CA ASP A 63 17.45 -15.00 19.37
C ASP A 63 17.98 -13.70 19.98
N PHE A 64 17.54 -13.39 21.20
CA PHE A 64 17.81 -12.11 21.87
C PHE A 64 18.97 -12.18 22.86
N ASP A 65 19.65 -13.33 22.99
CA ASP A 65 20.91 -13.46 23.74
C ASP A 65 22.07 -14.16 23.00
N SER A 66 21.88 -14.47 21.71
CA SER A 66 22.84 -15.08 20.79
C SER A 66 23.19 -16.53 21.19
N ASP A 67 22.24 -17.27 21.76
CA ASP A 67 22.42 -18.67 22.16
C ASP A 67 21.88 -19.69 21.13
N GLY A 68 21.28 -19.21 20.04
CA GLY A 68 20.74 -20.00 18.93
C GLY A 68 19.35 -20.59 19.19
N ARG A 69 18.67 -20.18 20.27
CA ARG A 69 17.31 -20.62 20.61
C ARG A 69 16.29 -19.51 20.40
N ASN A 70 15.00 -19.89 20.36
CA ASN A 70 13.93 -18.92 20.20
C ASN A 70 13.53 -18.35 21.57
N ASP A 71 13.80 -17.07 21.74
CA ASP A 71 13.27 -16.29 22.84
C ASP A 71 11.99 -15.55 22.42
N VAL A 72 11.25 -15.05 23.40
CA VAL A 72 10.04 -14.27 23.17
C VAL A 72 10.08 -12.95 23.92
N VAL A 73 9.67 -11.86 23.28
CA VAL A 73 9.48 -10.56 23.91
C VAL A 73 8.03 -10.11 23.76
N ALA A 74 7.47 -9.55 24.83
CA ALA A 74 6.13 -8.95 24.82
C ALA A 74 6.20 -7.51 25.35
N VAL A 75 5.37 -6.61 24.82
CA VAL A 75 5.26 -5.25 25.35
C VAL A 75 4.41 -5.25 26.62
N ASP A 76 4.92 -4.74 27.75
CA ASP A 76 4.17 -4.52 29.00
C ASP A 76 4.15 -3.03 29.34
N ASN A 77 3.17 -2.32 28.75
CA ASN A 77 2.99 -0.89 28.97
C ASN A 77 2.51 -0.53 30.38
N ARG A 78 2.01 -1.48 31.17
CA ARG A 78 1.59 -1.21 32.55
C ARG A 78 2.81 -1.13 33.48
N SER A 79 3.81 -1.96 33.22
CA SER A 79 5.09 -1.96 33.92
C SER A 79 6.16 -1.06 33.26
N SER A 80 5.83 -0.40 32.14
CA SER A 80 6.76 0.39 31.33
C SER A 80 8.02 -0.41 30.95
N CYS A 81 7.83 -1.64 30.49
CA CYS A 81 8.94 -2.50 30.08
C CYS A 81 8.59 -3.39 28.88
N LEU A 82 9.62 -3.94 28.25
CA LEU A 82 9.52 -5.12 27.42
C LEU A 82 9.78 -6.33 28.32
N ARG A 83 8.84 -7.29 28.31
CA ARG A 83 8.93 -8.56 29.03
C ARG A 83 9.71 -9.53 28.17
N PHE A 84 10.85 -9.97 28.66
CA PHE A 84 11.76 -10.83 27.92
C PHE A 84 11.69 -12.25 28.50
N PHE A 85 11.26 -13.21 27.70
CA PHE A 85 11.17 -14.63 28.01
C PHE A 85 12.32 -15.36 27.34
N ARG A 86 13.46 -15.42 28.01
CA ARG A 86 14.66 -16.09 27.49
C ARG A 86 14.54 -17.60 27.66
N GLN A 87 14.59 -18.37 26.58
CA GLN A 87 14.54 -19.83 26.64
C GLN A 87 15.78 -20.38 27.33
N ARG A 88 15.60 -21.25 28.33
CA ARG A 88 16.72 -21.90 29.02
C ARG A 88 17.16 -23.15 28.28
N SER A 89 18.46 -23.41 28.31
CA SER A 89 19.02 -24.66 27.81
C SER A 89 18.60 -25.87 28.69
N PRO A 90 18.53 -27.09 28.12
CA PRO A 90 18.31 -28.32 28.87
C PRO A 90 19.30 -28.49 30.03
N GLU A 91 20.56 -28.06 29.84
CA GLU A 91 21.61 -28.10 30.86
C GLU A 91 21.33 -27.14 32.02
N GLU A 92 20.84 -25.92 31.75
CA GLU A 92 20.43 -24.97 32.79
C GLU A 92 19.25 -25.51 33.60
N ILE A 93 18.24 -26.06 32.91
CA ILE A 93 17.06 -26.67 33.54
C ILE A 93 17.49 -27.86 34.42
N GLN A 94 18.35 -28.74 33.90
CA GLN A 94 18.85 -29.90 34.64
C GLN A 94 19.72 -29.49 35.84
N GLY A 95 20.61 -28.50 35.66
CA GLY A 95 21.46 -27.98 36.73
C GLY A 95 20.66 -27.34 37.87
N GLU A 96 19.57 -26.64 37.57
CA GLU A 96 18.64 -26.13 38.59
C GLU A 96 17.85 -27.23 39.29
N ARG A 97 17.41 -28.26 38.56
CA ARG A 97 16.76 -29.45 39.14
C ARG A 97 17.71 -30.14 40.12
N GLU A 98 18.98 -30.29 39.77
CA GLU A 98 20.01 -30.90 40.63
C GLU A 98 20.37 -30.03 41.84
N ARG A 99 20.47 -28.70 41.69
CA ARG A 99 20.66 -27.77 42.84
C ARG A 99 19.47 -27.79 43.80
N SER A 100 18.27 -27.88 43.25
CA SER A 100 17.02 -27.96 44.03
C SER A 100 16.89 -29.29 44.77
N GLN A 101 17.48 -30.37 44.25
CA GLN A 101 17.56 -31.68 44.91
C GLN A 101 18.68 -31.75 45.96
N THR A 102 19.85 -31.14 45.71
CA THR A 102 21.00 -31.17 46.63
C THR A 102 20.88 -30.23 47.83
N THR A 103 20.07 -29.17 47.74
CA THR A 103 19.74 -28.28 48.87
C THR A 103 18.71 -28.86 49.86
N GLY A 104 18.21 -30.07 49.60
CA GLY A 104 17.30 -30.83 50.49
C GLY A 104 17.90 -31.28 51.83
N GLY A 105 19.20 -31.03 52.09
CA GLY A 105 19.91 -31.52 53.27
C GLY A 105 19.96 -30.59 54.49
N SER A 106 19.74 -29.28 54.39
CA SER A 106 19.91 -28.39 55.55
C SER A 106 19.28 -26.99 55.40
N SER A 107 17.97 -26.89 55.12
CA SER A 107 17.14 -25.72 55.51
C SER A 107 15.65 -25.98 55.23
N ALA A 108 15.10 -27.04 55.80
CA ALA A 108 13.68 -27.37 55.64
C ALA A 108 12.80 -26.63 56.67
N ARG A 109 12.88 -25.30 56.76
CA ARG A 109 12.01 -24.53 57.69
C ARG A 109 11.43 -23.20 57.21
N ASN A 110 11.55 -22.85 55.93
CA ASN A 110 10.82 -21.71 55.37
C ASN A 110 10.35 -21.97 53.93
N LYS A 111 9.69 -23.11 53.69
CA LYS A 111 8.88 -23.31 52.48
C LYS A 111 7.47 -22.84 52.81
N THR A 112 7.08 -21.67 52.30
CA THR A 112 5.69 -21.24 52.25
C THR A 112 4.90 -22.21 51.40
N VAL A 113 3.84 -22.78 51.96
CA VAL A 113 3.00 -23.85 51.39
C VAL A 113 2.27 -23.44 50.08
N ASN A 114 2.46 -22.20 49.62
CA ASN A 114 1.79 -21.60 48.46
C ASN A 114 2.76 -21.08 47.37
N GLU A 115 4.04 -21.44 47.39
CA GLU A 115 4.92 -21.20 46.22
C GLU A 115 4.64 -22.26 45.16
N LEU A 116 3.81 -21.91 44.16
CA LEU A 116 3.77 -22.62 42.89
C LEU A 116 5.18 -22.58 42.30
N LYS A 117 5.79 -23.74 42.06
CA LYS A 117 7.04 -23.79 41.30
C LYS A 117 6.72 -23.37 39.88
N SER A 118 7.20 -22.19 39.47
CA SER A 118 7.28 -21.81 38.06
C SER A 118 8.07 -22.91 37.36
N ASP A 119 7.48 -23.58 36.37
CA ASP A 119 8.31 -24.47 35.56
C ASP A 119 9.39 -23.62 34.85
N HIS A 120 10.59 -24.17 34.75
CA HIS A 120 11.84 -23.44 34.59
C HIS A 120 12.21 -23.20 33.12
N ARG A 121 11.24 -23.07 32.21
CA ARG A 121 11.51 -22.98 30.77
C ARG A 121 12.08 -21.62 30.36
N PHE A 122 11.45 -20.54 30.82
CA PHE A 122 11.91 -19.19 30.54
C PHE A 122 12.62 -18.57 31.74
N ASP A 123 13.74 -17.89 31.48
CA ASP A 123 14.29 -16.89 32.38
C ASP A 123 13.64 -15.53 32.09
N VAL A 124 12.61 -15.18 32.87
CA VAL A 124 11.81 -13.98 32.62
C VAL A 124 12.52 -12.73 33.14
N ARG A 125 12.82 -11.80 32.25
CA ARG A 125 13.49 -10.51 32.53
C ARG A 125 12.63 -9.34 32.07
N GLN A 126 13.07 -8.13 32.42
CA GLN A 126 12.42 -6.88 32.05
C GLN A 126 13.46 -5.92 31.48
N ILE A 127 13.16 -5.36 30.30
CA ILE A 127 13.91 -4.25 29.70
C ILE A 127 13.08 -3.00 29.88
N SER A 128 13.54 -2.07 30.72
CA SER A 128 12.79 -0.84 31.01
C SER A 128 12.74 0.09 29.79
N VAL A 129 11.54 0.62 29.49
CA VAL A 129 11.33 1.64 28.46
C VAL A 129 10.90 2.96 29.10
N ASP A 130 11.32 4.08 28.52
CA ASP A 130 11.01 5.43 29.02
C ASP A 130 9.74 6.02 28.39
N LYS A 131 9.13 5.31 27.44
CA LYS A 131 7.92 5.69 26.71
C LYS A 131 6.92 4.54 26.67
N GLN A 132 5.64 4.89 26.57
CA GLN A 132 4.63 3.93 26.17
C GLN A 132 4.95 3.45 24.75
N VAL A 133 4.96 2.14 24.56
CA VAL A 133 5.23 1.47 23.29
C VAL A 133 3.91 1.31 22.53
N ALA A 134 3.90 1.62 21.24
CA ALA A 134 2.74 1.45 20.37
C ALA A 134 2.87 0.22 19.45
N GLY A 135 4.10 -0.13 19.05
CA GLY A 135 4.41 -1.34 18.27
C GLY A 135 5.88 -1.68 18.44
N LEU A 136 6.23 -2.95 18.25
CA LEU A 136 7.56 -3.54 18.43
C LEU A 136 7.87 -4.47 17.25
N VAL A 137 9.10 -4.49 16.80
CA VAL A 137 9.66 -5.41 15.82
C VAL A 137 11.07 -5.83 16.23
N ALA A 138 11.52 -6.98 15.74
CA ALA A 138 12.82 -7.56 16.06
C ALA A 138 13.53 -8.00 14.77
N ASP A 139 14.77 -7.56 14.56
CA ASP A 139 15.62 -7.92 13.42
C ASP A 139 17.05 -7.42 13.63
N ASP A 140 17.98 -7.72 12.72
CA ASP A 140 19.35 -7.17 12.76
C ASP A 140 19.40 -5.74 12.19
N PHE A 141 19.33 -4.72 13.05
CA PHE A 141 19.25 -3.32 12.63
C PHE A 141 20.60 -2.61 12.55
N ASN A 142 21.69 -3.27 12.96
CA ASN A 142 23.05 -2.75 12.85
C ASN A 142 24.01 -3.61 11.99
N GLY A 143 23.52 -4.69 11.39
CA GLY A 143 24.28 -5.57 10.50
C GLY A 143 25.34 -6.42 11.21
N ASP A 144 25.23 -6.62 12.53
CA ASP A 144 26.19 -7.40 13.31
C ASP A 144 25.83 -8.90 13.42
N GLY A 145 24.69 -9.30 12.85
CA GLY A 145 24.16 -10.65 12.85
C GLY A 145 23.37 -11.04 14.09
N ARG A 146 23.06 -10.07 14.97
CA ARG A 146 22.28 -10.27 16.21
C ARG A 146 20.89 -9.65 16.09
N THR A 147 19.94 -10.16 16.86
CA THR A 147 18.54 -9.70 16.84
C THR A 147 18.34 -8.50 17.76
N ASP A 148 18.23 -7.32 17.16
CA ASP A 148 17.91 -6.07 17.83
C ASP A 148 16.40 -5.89 18.07
N LEU A 149 16.02 -4.90 18.88
CA LEU A 149 14.62 -4.57 19.18
C LEU A 149 14.30 -3.12 18.78
N ALA A 150 13.33 -2.91 17.89
CA ALA A 150 12.88 -1.59 17.48
C ALA A 150 11.41 -1.36 17.85
N PHE A 151 11.11 -0.21 18.47
CA PHE A 151 9.74 0.11 18.86
C PHE A 151 9.36 1.57 18.66
N VAL A 152 8.07 1.79 18.45
CA VAL A 152 7.47 3.13 18.36
C VAL A 152 7.07 3.59 19.76
N GLY A 153 7.75 4.61 20.26
CA GLY A 153 7.46 5.30 21.52
C GLY A 153 6.51 6.49 21.33
N VAL A 154 5.44 6.53 22.11
CA VAL A 154 4.45 7.63 22.09
C VAL A 154 5.07 8.95 22.62
N PRO A 155 4.88 10.09 21.93
CA PRO A 155 3.98 10.28 20.79
C PRO A 155 4.60 10.07 19.40
N ASP A 156 5.92 10.22 19.23
CA ASP A 156 6.52 10.44 17.90
C ASP A 156 8.00 10.01 17.81
N ARG A 157 8.37 8.87 18.42
CA ARG A 157 9.76 8.37 18.42
C ARG A 157 9.85 6.93 17.93
N LEU A 158 10.84 6.65 17.08
CA LEU A 158 11.39 5.31 16.94
C LEU A 158 12.59 5.19 17.88
N VAL A 159 12.65 4.06 18.59
CA VAL A 159 13.76 3.69 19.48
C VAL A 159 14.21 2.29 19.08
N VAL A 160 15.50 2.14 18.82
CA VAL A 160 16.15 0.85 18.50
C VAL A 160 17.11 0.54 19.63
N TYR A 161 16.94 -0.61 20.27
CA TYR A 161 17.87 -1.19 21.22
C TYR A 161 18.72 -2.23 20.53
N TYR A 162 20.04 -2.09 20.60
CA TYR A 162 20.95 -3.07 20.02
C TYR A 162 21.20 -4.21 20.98
N GLN A 163 21.23 -5.44 20.46
CA GLN A 163 21.50 -6.63 21.26
C GLN A 163 22.89 -6.52 21.88
N PRO A 164 23.02 -6.72 23.21
CA PRO A 164 24.33 -6.71 23.83
C PRO A 164 25.20 -7.87 23.35
N GLU A 165 26.52 -7.67 23.42
CA GLU A 165 27.50 -8.73 23.14
C GLU A 165 27.18 -10.03 23.92
N PRO A 166 27.43 -11.22 23.32
CA PRO A 166 27.11 -12.51 23.95
C PRO A 166 27.62 -12.61 25.39
N GLY A 167 26.72 -12.94 26.32
CA GLY A 167 27.00 -13.04 27.76
C GLY A 167 26.80 -11.74 28.56
N SER A 168 26.52 -10.62 27.91
CA SER A 168 26.02 -9.40 28.56
C SER A 168 24.48 -9.38 28.54
N THR A 169 23.88 -8.70 29.51
CA THR A 169 22.41 -8.55 29.62
C THR A 169 22.00 -7.08 29.61
N ASP A 170 22.92 -6.18 29.22
CA ASP A 170 22.75 -4.74 29.32
C ASP A 170 22.26 -4.14 27.99
N TRP A 171 20.94 -3.98 27.88
CA TRP A 171 20.26 -3.34 26.75
C TRP A 171 20.31 -1.80 26.83
N SER A 172 21.50 -1.24 27.08
CA SER A 172 21.70 0.20 27.27
C SER A 172 22.06 0.94 25.98
N GLU A 173 22.64 0.25 25.01
CA GLU A 173 22.97 0.82 23.71
C GLU A 173 21.71 1.00 22.87
N LYS A 174 21.50 2.23 22.39
CA LYS A 174 20.28 2.56 21.65
C LYS A 174 20.47 3.69 20.65
N TRP A 175 19.67 3.63 19.59
CA TRP A 175 19.49 4.70 18.62
C TRP A 175 18.05 5.22 18.67
N THR A 176 17.84 6.51 18.37
CA THR A 176 16.50 7.10 18.39
C THR A 176 16.36 8.23 17.38
N VAL A 177 15.17 8.30 16.77
CA VAL A 177 14.80 9.36 15.83
C VAL A 177 13.38 9.83 16.08
N ARG A 178 13.13 11.10 15.77
CA ARG A 178 11.81 11.71 15.80
C ARG A 178 11.10 11.50 14.46
N LEU A 179 9.86 11.05 14.52
CA LEU A 179 8.97 10.86 13.37
C LEU A 179 7.75 11.79 13.53
N PRO A 180 7.79 13.03 13.00
CA PRO A 180 6.69 13.99 13.15
C PRO A 180 5.36 13.43 12.64
N GLU A 181 4.22 13.92 13.12
CA GLU A 181 2.89 13.56 12.53
C GLU A 181 2.56 12.06 12.52
N LEU A 182 3.28 11.28 13.33
CA LEU A 182 2.94 9.89 13.62
C LEU A 182 1.62 9.83 14.38
N ALA A 183 0.81 8.82 14.08
CA ALA A 183 -0.40 8.48 14.82
C ALA A 183 -0.23 7.09 15.43
N PRO A 184 0.47 6.96 16.58
CA PRO A 184 0.85 5.66 17.13
C PRO A 184 -0.35 4.73 17.34
N ALA A 185 -0.26 3.54 16.78
CA ALA A 185 -1.26 2.47 16.84
C ALA A 185 -0.52 1.12 16.89
N ALA A 186 -1.22 0.05 17.27
CA ALA A 186 -0.67 -1.30 17.16
C ALA A 186 -0.43 -1.69 15.69
N TRP A 187 0.52 -2.60 15.46
CA TRP A 187 0.84 -3.15 14.13
C TRP A 187 1.16 -2.11 13.05
N MET A 188 1.77 -0.99 13.43
CA MET A 188 2.18 0.07 12.48
C MET A 188 3.64 -0.02 12.02
N ILE A 189 4.43 -0.91 12.61
CA ILE A 189 5.88 -1.05 12.37
C ILE A 189 6.16 -2.47 11.90
N SER A 190 7.03 -2.60 10.90
CA SER A 190 7.49 -3.88 10.35
C SER A 190 8.92 -3.75 9.83
N SER A 191 9.64 -4.86 9.69
CA SER A 191 10.99 -4.92 9.12
C SER A 191 11.07 -5.92 7.98
N GLY A 192 12.00 -5.68 7.07
CA GLY A 192 12.28 -6.51 5.89
C GLY A 192 13.23 -5.79 4.93
N ASP A 193 13.62 -6.44 3.84
CA ASP A 193 14.53 -5.86 2.85
C ASP A 193 13.74 -5.05 1.83
N LEU A 194 13.58 -3.74 2.04
CA LEU A 194 12.73 -2.86 1.24
C LEU A 194 13.44 -2.24 0.03
N ASN A 195 14.75 -2.50 -0.12
CA ASN A 195 15.56 -1.99 -1.22
C ASN A 195 16.35 -3.07 -1.99
N GLY A 196 16.20 -4.34 -1.64
CA GLY A 196 16.80 -5.48 -2.33
C GLY A 196 18.30 -5.63 -2.08
N ASP A 197 18.85 -5.03 -1.01
CA ASP A 197 20.27 -5.10 -0.67
C ASP A 197 20.62 -6.24 0.31
N GLY A 198 19.62 -7.00 0.75
CA GLY A 198 19.72 -8.12 1.68
C GLY A 198 19.82 -7.72 3.15
N ARG A 199 19.65 -6.43 3.49
CA ARG A 199 19.68 -5.91 4.86
C ARG A 199 18.26 -5.67 5.38
N ARG A 200 18.18 -5.36 6.68
CA ARG A 200 16.90 -5.24 7.38
C ARG A 200 16.55 -3.78 7.58
N ASP A 201 15.57 -3.34 6.81
CA ASP A 201 15.02 -2.00 6.88
C ASP A 201 13.84 -1.94 7.84
N ILE A 202 13.41 -0.73 8.18
CA ILE A 202 12.24 -0.48 9.03
C ILE A 202 11.25 0.37 8.25
N ALA A 203 10.00 -0.09 8.18
CA ALA A 203 8.87 0.73 7.76
C ALA A 203 7.93 1.04 8.94
N ILE A 204 7.44 2.27 9.00
CA ILE A 204 6.48 2.73 10.01
C ILE A 204 5.36 3.51 9.34
N LEU A 205 4.13 3.01 9.44
CA LEU A 205 2.94 3.71 8.95
C LEU A 205 2.72 4.99 9.76
N GLY A 206 2.76 6.13 9.08
CA GLY A 206 2.25 7.39 9.61
C GLY A 206 0.88 7.71 9.02
N LYS A 207 0.36 8.88 9.39
CA LYS A 207 -0.94 9.33 8.90
C LYS A 207 -0.86 9.72 7.42
N ASP A 208 0.01 10.68 7.10
CA ASP A 208 0.09 11.28 5.77
C ASP A 208 1.29 10.76 4.96
N VAL A 209 2.26 10.17 5.67
CA VAL A 209 3.45 9.54 5.10
C VAL A 209 3.76 8.24 5.84
N THR A 210 4.30 7.27 5.13
CA THR A 210 4.99 6.10 5.69
C THR A 210 6.48 6.39 5.77
N TYR A 211 7.08 6.13 6.93
CA TYR A 211 8.51 6.33 7.15
C TYR A 211 9.27 5.08 6.77
N LEU A 212 10.28 5.22 5.91
CA LEU A 212 11.19 4.16 5.52
C LEU A 212 12.59 4.49 6.04
N LEU A 213 13.22 3.54 6.72
CA LEU A 213 14.58 3.68 7.23
C LEU A 213 15.40 2.51 6.71
N TYR A 214 16.35 2.80 5.84
CA TYR A 214 17.19 1.78 5.22
C TYR A 214 18.44 1.54 6.05
N GLN A 215 18.85 0.27 6.17
CA GLN A 215 20.14 -0.06 6.77
C GLN A 215 21.27 0.09 5.75
N SER A 216 22.33 0.80 6.10
CA SER A 216 23.51 0.96 5.26
C SER A 216 24.53 -0.18 5.41
N GLU A 217 25.53 -0.22 4.52
CA GLU A 217 26.61 -1.21 4.58
C GLU A 217 27.43 -1.19 5.86
N ASP A 218 27.56 -0.02 6.50
CA ASP A 218 28.22 0.16 7.79
C ASP A 218 27.30 -0.06 9.01
N GLY A 219 26.08 -0.57 8.79
CA GLY A 219 25.17 -0.92 9.89
C GLY A 219 24.46 0.27 10.52
N GLN A 220 24.36 1.40 9.83
CA GLN A 220 23.63 2.57 10.32
C GLN A 220 22.25 2.64 9.66
N LEU A 221 21.24 3.04 10.42
CA LEU A 221 19.94 3.37 9.86
C LEU A 221 19.97 4.75 9.20
N SER A 222 19.39 4.86 8.01
CA SER A 222 19.26 6.10 7.27
C SER A 222 18.42 7.15 8.03
N ALA A 223 18.49 8.40 7.56
CA ALA A 223 17.45 9.35 7.93
C ALA A 223 16.08 8.84 7.40
N PRO A 224 14.96 9.08 8.11
CA PRO A 224 13.66 8.63 7.66
C PRO A 224 13.29 9.24 6.32
N GLU A 225 13.15 8.39 5.30
CA GLU A 225 12.55 8.73 4.02
C GLU A 225 11.04 8.69 4.14
N LYS A 226 10.35 9.50 3.34
CA LYS A 226 8.90 9.68 3.42
C LYS A 226 8.25 9.19 2.14
N LEU A 227 7.49 8.13 2.26
CA LEU A 227 6.57 7.68 1.23
C LEU A 227 5.21 8.34 1.46
N ILE A 228 4.68 9.07 0.49
CA ILE A 228 3.41 9.79 0.65
C ILE A 228 2.23 8.81 0.55
N ASN A 229 1.36 8.83 1.56
CA ASN A 229 0.20 7.95 1.63
C ASN A 229 -0.95 8.47 0.76
N THR A 230 -1.72 7.55 0.20
CA THR A 230 -2.98 7.79 -0.53
C THR A 230 -4.18 7.92 0.42
N SER A 231 -4.06 7.40 1.64
CA SER A 231 -5.06 7.42 2.71
C SER A 231 -4.46 7.89 4.03
N THR A 232 -5.31 8.42 4.91
CA THR A 232 -4.95 8.76 6.31
C THR A 232 -5.42 7.73 7.34
N GLN A 233 -6.11 6.67 6.89
CA GLN A 233 -6.70 5.64 7.75
C GLN A 233 -6.04 4.28 7.51
N LEU A 234 -4.71 4.25 7.64
CA LEU A 234 -3.91 3.05 7.43
C LEU A 234 -3.71 2.24 8.72
N ALA A 235 -3.63 0.93 8.60
CA ALA A 235 -3.33 0.00 9.70
C ALA A 235 -2.68 -1.29 9.18
N LEU A 236 -2.21 -2.15 10.09
CA LEU A 236 -1.73 -3.51 9.80
C LEU A 236 -0.62 -3.54 8.73
N LEU A 237 0.53 -2.94 9.07
CA LEU A 237 1.72 -2.96 8.21
C LEU A 237 2.38 -4.34 8.21
N GLN A 238 2.64 -4.90 7.04
CA GLN A 238 3.34 -6.16 6.88
C GLN A 238 4.30 -6.10 5.69
N ILE A 239 5.46 -6.76 5.84
CA ILE A 239 6.49 -6.84 4.80
C ILE A 239 6.74 -8.32 4.48
N ALA A 240 6.62 -8.69 3.21
CA ALA A 240 6.90 -10.03 2.70
C ALA A 240 6.90 -10.06 1.17
N ASP A 241 7.63 -10.99 0.57
CA ASP A 241 7.48 -11.37 -0.84
C ASP A 241 6.07 -11.94 -1.11
N LEU A 242 5.21 -11.15 -1.76
CA LEU A 242 3.81 -11.51 -2.03
C LEU A 242 3.59 -12.00 -3.46
N ASP A 243 4.51 -11.71 -4.38
CA ASP A 243 4.39 -12.05 -5.80
C ASP A 243 5.36 -13.14 -6.27
N GLY A 244 6.24 -13.59 -5.37
CA GLY A 244 7.15 -14.70 -5.56
C GLY A 244 8.40 -14.36 -6.36
N ASP A 245 8.75 -13.09 -6.48
CA ASP A 245 9.96 -12.66 -7.19
C ASP A 245 11.22 -12.61 -6.30
N GLY A 246 11.07 -12.96 -5.02
CA GLY A 246 12.16 -13.08 -4.05
C GLY A 246 12.55 -11.77 -3.39
N ARG A 247 11.76 -10.70 -3.55
CA ARG A 247 11.96 -9.40 -2.91
C ARG A 247 10.81 -9.12 -1.94
N ASP A 248 11.10 -8.42 -0.86
CA ASP A 248 10.06 -8.09 0.11
C ASP A 248 9.18 -6.93 -0.38
N ASP A 249 7.86 -7.15 -0.41
CA ASP A 249 6.85 -6.16 -0.74
C ASP A 249 6.28 -5.51 0.51
N LEU A 250 5.75 -4.28 0.36
CA LEU A 250 5.10 -3.55 1.45
C LEU A 250 3.57 -3.66 1.33
N SER A 251 2.91 -4.12 2.39
CA SER A 251 1.45 -4.22 2.46
C SER A 251 0.85 -3.58 3.71
N TYR A 252 -0.37 -3.04 3.58
CA TYR A 252 -1.10 -2.41 4.67
C TYR A 252 -2.60 -2.35 4.35
N GLN A 253 -3.45 -2.17 5.36
CA GLN A 253 -4.89 -1.97 5.17
C GLN A 253 -5.28 -0.50 5.14
N ALA A 254 -6.11 -0.12 4.17
CA ALA A 254 -6.81 1.16 4.13
C ALA A 254 -8.26 0.99 4.62
N ASN A 255 -8.57 1.62 5.76
CA ASN A 255 -9.88 1.55 6.41
C ASN A 255 -10.77 2.74 6.01
N GLU A 256 -10.97 2.95 4.71
CA GLU A 256 -11.77 4.06 4.16
C GLU A 256 -13.22 3.64 3.87
N GLY A 257 -14.19 4.36 4.44
CA GLY A 257 -15.61 4.10 4.14
C GLY A 257 -16.14 2.79 4.73
N SER A 258 -16.91 2.03 3.94
CA SER A 258 -17.49 0.74 4.35
C SER A 258 -16.64 -0.47 3.98
N GLU A 259 -15.59 -0.29 3.19
CA GLU A 259 -14.72 -1.35 2.70
C GLU A 259 -13.34 -1.24 3.37
N ARG A 260 -12.63 -2.36 3.48
CA ARG A 260 -11.27 -2.40 4.01
C ARG A 260 -10.37 -2.91 2.91
N GLY A 261 -9.72 -2.00 2.19
CA GLY A 261 -8.83 -2.37 1.10
C GLY A 261 -7.50 -2.90 1.63
N LEU A 262 -6.96 -3.94 1.01
CA LEU A 262 -5.54 -4.27 1.11
C LEU A 262 -4.78 -3.43 0.10
N CYS A 263 -3.86 -2.61 0.58
CA CYS A 263 -2.92 -1.86 -0.23
C CYS A 263 -1.60 -2.64 -0.32
N LEU A 264 -1.02 -2.68 -1.51
CA LEU A 264 0.23 -3.36 -1.81
C LEU A 264 1.14 -2.42 -2.62
N ARG A 265 2.43 -2.43 -2.31
CA ARG A 265 3.49 -1.82 -3.09
C ARG A 265 4.57 -2.86 -3.34
N LEU A 266 4.65 -3.30 -4.59
CA LEU A 266 5.61 -4.30 -5.00
C LEU A 266 7.01 -3.69 -5.09
N GLN A 267 8.02 -4.41 -4.60
CA GLN A 267 9.39 -3.97 -4.76
C GLN A 267 9.86 -4.23 -6.20
N THR A 268 10.41 -3.20 -6.83
CA THR A 268 10.90 -3.27 -8.20
C THR A 268 12.34 -3.78 -8.26
N ASP A 269 12.77 -4.32 -9.41
CA ASP A 269 14.14 -4.83 -9.63
C ASP A 269 15.27 -3.80 -9.33
N ASN A 270 14.95 -2.51 -9.20
CA ASN A 270 15.94 -1.47 -8.87
C ASN A 270 16.00 -1.13 -7.37
N GLY A 271 15.28 -1.87 -6.51
CA GLY A 271 15.26 -1.65 -5.08
C GLY A 271 14.34 -0.51 -4.62
N ARG A 272 13.36 -0.12 -5.43
CA ARG A 272 12.34 0.88 -5.04
C ARG A 272 10.99 0.22 -4.86
N LEU A 273 10.20 0.73 -3.91
CA LEU A 273 8.78 0.40 -3.80
C LEU A 273 7.99 1.04 -4.94
N GLY A 274 7.18 0.22 -5.62
CA GLY A 274 6.30 0.67 -6.70
C GLY A 274 5.09 1.49 -6.22
N PRO A 275 4.19 1.84 -7.15
CA PRO A 275 2.96 2.53 -6.82
C PRO A 275 2.01 1.66 -5.98
N GLU A 276 1.02 2.29 -5.37
CA GLU A 276 0.04 1.57 -4.56
C GLU A 276 -1.01 0.90 -5.45
N ILE A 277 -1.16 -0.41 -5.25
CA ILE A 277 -2.21 -1.25 -5.82
C ILE A 277 -3.20 -1.55 -4.70
N ARG A 278 -4.50 -1.38 -4.94
CA ARG A 278 -5.55 -1.67 -3.96
C ARG A 278 -6.36 -2.91 -4.36
N PHE A 279 -6.68 -3.71 -3.35
CA PHE A 279 -7.53 -4.88 -3.46
C PHE A 279 -8.71 -4.77 -2.51
N ASP A 280 -9.91 -4.98 -3.05
CA ASP A 280 -11.13 -4.97 -2.25
C ASP A 280 -11.21 -6.25 -1.42
N LEU A 281 -10.92 -6.13 -0.13
CA LEU A 281 -11.28 -7.15 0.84
C LEU A 281 -12.64 -6.74 1.43
N HIS A 282 -13.62 -7.63 1.31
CA HIS A 282 -14.97 -7.37 1.81
C HIS A 282 -14.95 -7.35 3.34
N GLN A 283 -14.67 -6.17 3.92
CA GLN A 283 -14.57 -5.95 5.36
C GLN A 283 -13.71 -7.01 6.09
N ALA A 284 -12.48 -7.25 5.63
CA ALA A 284 -11.59 -8.19 6.33
C ALA A 284 -11.33 -7.74 7.78
N ARG A 285 -11.57 -8.64 8.74
CA ARG A 285 -11.33 -8.41 10.17
C ARG A 285 -9.86 -8.62 10.53
N SER A 286 -9.26 -9.66 9.96
CA SER A 286 -7.85 -10.04 10.11
C SER A 286 -7.25 -10.28 8.72
N VAL A 287 -5.96 -9.96 8.60
CA VAL A 287 -5.11 -10.29 7.45
C VAL A 287 -3.78 -10.81 7.99
N THR A 288 -3.40 -12.02 7.57
CA THR A 288 -2.14 -12.67 7.91
C THR A 288 -1.43 -13.10 6.64
N LEU A 289 -0.10 -12.90 6.59
CA LEU A 289 0.72 -13.35 5.48
C LEU A 289 1.49 -14.60 5.89
N ALA A 290 1.37 -15.68 5.11
CA ALA A 290 2.05 -16.93 5.39
C ALA A 290 2.30 -17.70 4.10
N ASP A 291 3.45 -18.37 4.02
CA ASP A 291 3.68 -19.40 3.00
C ASP A 291 2.96 -20.67 3.48
N ILE A 292 1.87 -21.04 2.82
CA ILE A 292 1.07 -22.22 3.21
C ILE A 292 1.20 -23.38 2.22
N ASP A 293 1.71 -23.11 1.02
CA ASP A 293 1.75 -24.09 -0.07
C ASP A 293 3.16 -24.38 -0.60
N SER A 294 4.18 -23.76 0.01
CA SER A 294 5.60 -23.86 -0.31
C SER A 294 5.94 -23.43 -1.74
N LYS A 295 5.09 -22.61 -2.37
CA LYS A 295 5.38 -21.97 -3.66
C LYS A 295 5.93 -20.56 -3.45
N PRO A 296 6.58 -19.98 -4.48
CA PRO A 296 7.00 -18.59 -4.43
C PRO A 296 5.80 -17.65 -4.22
N GLY A 297 5.99 -16.67 -3.33
CA GLY A 297 5.00 -15.66 -2.97
C GLY A 297 4.14 -16.11 -1.80
N LYS A 298 4.09 -15.32 -0.73
CA LYS A 298 3.27 -15.64 0.45
C LYS A 298 1.78 -15.43 0.17
N GLU A 299 0.96 -16.31 0.72
CA GLU A 299 -0.49 -16.18 0.67
C GLU A 299 -1.02 -15.14 1.66
N ILE A 300 -2.15 -14.55 1.29
CA ILE A 300 -2.91 -13.58 2.08
C ILE A 300 -4.13 -14.31 2.67
N LEU A 301 -4.09 -14.52 3.98
CA LEU A 301 -5.13 -15.20 4.73
C LEU A 301 -6.02 -14.16 5.39
N THR A 302 -7.31 -14.21 5.13
CA THR A 302 -8.27 -13.20 5.60
C THR A 302 -9.45 -13.84 6.29
N VAL A 303 -10.02 -13.10 7.26
CA VAL A 303 -11.33 -13.43 7.85
C VAL A 303 -12.34 -12.38 7.41
N ASP A 304 -13.34 -12.79 6.64
CA ASP A 304 -14.46 -11.93 6.25
C ASP A 304 -15.31 -11.59 7.48
N SER A 305 -15.53 -10.29 7.75
CA SER A 305 -16.18 -9.89 9.00
C SER A 305 -17.69 -10.18 9.04
N GLN A 306 -18.36 -10.38 7.90
CA GLN A 306 -19.80 -10.59 7.84
C GLN A 306 -20.18 -12.07 7.90
N SER A 307 -19.49 -12.89 7.11
CA SER A 307 -19.71 -14.33 7.01
C SER A 307 -18.86 -15.13 8.01
N GLY A 308 -17.75 -14.57 8.49
CA GLY A 308 -16.75 -15.34 9.25
C GLY A 308 -15.99 -16.34 8.37
N ARG A 309 -16.12 -16.26 7.04
CA ARG A 309 -15.40 -17.14 6.12
C ARG A 309 -13.91 -16.81 6.17
N ILE A 310 -13.10 -17.85 6.28
CA ILE A 310 -11.66 -17.80 6.12
C ILE A 310 -11.37 -17.95 4.64
N ILE A 311 -10.60 -17.03 4.09
CA ILE A 311 -10.28 -16.99 2.66
C ILE A 311 -8.76 -16.90 2.52
N ILE A 312 -8.22 -17.75 1.66
CA ILE A 312 -6.82 -17.77 1.29
C ILE A 312 -6.71 -17.29 -0.15
N SER A 313 -5.95 -16.23 -0.34
CA SER A 313 -5.72 -15.62 -1.64
C SER A 313 -4.23 -15.58 -1.96
N GLN A 314 -3.88 -15.79 -3.22
CA GLN A 314 -2.53 -15.59 -3.73
C GLN A 314 -2.54 -14.41 -4.71
N LEU A 315 -1.43 -13.67 -4.75
CA LEU A 315 -1.26 -12.64 -5.77
C LEU A 315 -0.94 -13.30 -7.12
N ALA A 316 -1.86 -13.16 -8.07
CA ALA A 316 -1.66 -13.60 -9.44
C ALA A 316 -1.37 -12.40 -10.33
N ARG A 317 -0.23 -12.42 -11.05
CA ARG A 317 -0.02 -11.56 -12.21
C ARG A 317 -0.55 -12.32 -13.42
N ASP A 318 -1.75 -11.98 -13.90
CA ASP A 318 -2.38 -12.70 -15.01
C ASP A 318 -1.59 -12.48 -16.30
N VAL A 319 -0.98 -13.53 -16.86
CA VAL A 319 -0.15 -13.45 -18.09
C VAL A 319 -0.99 -13.61 -19.36
N GLN A 320 -2.30 -13.89 -19.28
CA GLN A 320 -3.04 -14.50 -20.40
C GLN A 320 -4.17 -13.68 -21.05
N ASN A 321 -4.52 -12.46 -20.62
CA ASN A 321 -5.54 -11.67 -21.33
C ASN A 321 -5.09 -10.22 -21.56
N SER A 322 -4.75 -9.88 -22.81
CA SER A 322 -4.43 -8.51 -23.26
C SER A 322 -5.63 -7.74 -23.80
N GLU A 323 -6.83 -8.35 -23.85
CA GLU A 323 -8.05 -7.73 -24.41
C GLU A 323 -8.98 -7.13 -23.33
N GLN A 324 -8.57 -7.11 -22.07
CA GLN A 324 -9.38 -6.54 -20.98
C GLN A 324 -8.69 -5.31 -20.39
N LEU A 325 -9.36 -4.16 -20.48
CA LEU A 325 -9.10 -2.97 -19.67
C LEU A 325 -8.78 -3.35 -18.21
N PRO A 326 -7.93 -2.62 -17.48
CA PRO A 326 -7.73 -2.89 -16.07
C PRO A 326 -9.04 -2.74 -15.27
N ALA A 327 -9.15 -3.49 -14.17
CA ALA A 327 -10.33 -3.43 -13.32
C ALA A 327 -10.25 -2.30 -12.28
N ARG A 328 -9.08 -1.67 -12.13
CA ARG A 328 -8.78 -0.75 -11.02
C ARG A 328 -7.86 0.39 -11.45
N LEU A 329 -7.78 1.38 -10.57
CA LEU A 329 -6.88 2.51 -10.71
C LEU A 329 -5.63 2.30 -9.85
N VAL A 330 -4.46 2.64 -10.40
CA VAL A 330 -3.21 2.71 -9.64
C VAL A 330 -3.12 4.09 -8.97
N GLN A 331 -2.87 4.14 -7.66
CA GLN A 331 -2.99 5.37 -6.88
C GLN A 331 -1.63 5.93 -6.42
N TYR A 332 -1.52 7.26 -6.45
CA TYR A 332 -0.32 8.02 -6.09
C TYR A 332 -0.70 9.14 -5.12
N GLY A 333 -0.13 9.11 -3.91
CA GLY A 333 -0.39 10.10 -2.88
C GLY A 333 0.39 11.39 -3.13
N ILE A 334 -0.30 12.53 -3.22
CA ILE A 334 0.31 13.87 -3.40
C ILE A 334 0.31 14.70 -2.11
N GLY A 335 -0.05 14.10 -0.98
CA GLY A 335 0.00 14.71 0.35
C GLY A 335 -1.34 15.29 0.78
N GLN A 336 -1.33 16.16 1.79
CA GLN A 336 -2.55 16.73 2.37
C GLN A 336 -3.43 17.46 1.36
N ALA A 337 -4.74 17.44 1.60
CA ALA A 337 -5.70 18.09 0.72
C ALA A 337 -5.40 19.60 0.61
N SER A 338 -4.93 20.03 -0.55
CA SER A 338 -4.74 21.45 -0.87
C SER A 338 -5.60 21.83 -2.07
N ARG A 339 -6.00 23.10 -2.13
CA ARG A 339 -6.78 23.66 -3.24
C ARG A 339 -5.83 24.29 -4.26
N GLY A 340 -6.19 24.19 -5.53
CA GLY A 340 -5.39 24.79 -6.62
C GLY A 340 -4.16 23.97 -6.96
N ARG A 341 -4.17 22.65 -6.70
CA ARG A 341 -3.17 21.76 -7.28
C ARG A 341 -3.44 21.62 -8.76
N ALA A 342 -2.37 21.68 -9.55
CA ALA A 342 -2.41 21.46 -10.98
C ALA A 342 -1.40 20.38 -11.35
N PRO A 343 -1.74 19.47 -12.28
CA PRO A 343 -0.79 18.52 -12.83
C PRO A 343 -0.19 19.07 -14.13
N GLY A 344 1.06 18.70 -14.41
CA GLY A 344 1.73 18.90 -15.69
C GLY A 344 2.36 17.59 -16.15
N LEU A 345 2.38 17.34 -17.45
CA LEU A 345 2.92 16.12 -18.03
C LEU A 345 4.00 16.45 -19.05
N GLY A 346 5.13 15.75 -18.98
CA GLY A 346 6.21 15.85 -19.96
C GLY A 346 7.49 15.20 -19.48
N ASP A 347 8.41 14.94 -20.41
CA ASP A 347 9.71 14.31 -20.16
C ASP A 347 10.68 15.31 -19.51
N ILE A 348 10.77 15.34 -18.18
CA ILE A 348 11.55 16.37 -17.48
C ILE A 348 13.04 16.03 -17.41
N ASP A 349 13.41 14.75 -17.50
CA ASP A 349 14.81 14.30 -17.37
C ASP A 349 15.46 13.90 -18.71
N GLY A 350 14.67 13.86 -19.78
CA GLY A 350 15.11 13.69 -21.17
C GLY A 350 15.35 12.23 -21.55
N ASP A 351 14.73 11.29 -20.82
CA ASP A 351 14.88 9.85 -21.07
C ASP A 351 13.91 9.32 -22.15
N GLY A 352 13.05 10.19 -22.68
CA GLY A 352 12.04 9.91 -23.69
C GLY A 352 10.71 9.44 -23.12
N ARG A 353 10.48 9.54 -21.81
CA ARG A 353 9.29 9.07 -21.11
C ARG A 353 8.53 10.25 -20.50
N THR A 354 7.21 10.13 -20.38
CA THR A 354 6.38 11.19 -19.84
C THR A 354 6.32 11.11 -18.32
N ASP A 355 6.84 12.13 -17.65
CA ASP A 355 6.74 12.28 -16.20
C ASP A 355 5.50 13.08 -15.80
N VAL A 356 5.11 12.95 -14.53
CA VAL A 356 4.01 13.72 -13.93
C VAL A 356 4.54 14.67 -12.87
N VAL A 357 4.20 15.95 -13.01
CA VAL A 357 4.52 17.01 -12.08
C VAL A 357 3.24 17.49 -11.41
N VAL A 358 3.20 17.61 -10.09
CA VAL A 358 2.04 18.13 -9.34
C VAL A 358 2.50 19.27 -8.43
N THR A 359 1.80 20.40 -8.48
CA THR A 359 2.06 21.51 -7.56
C THR A 359 1.50 21.25 -6.16
N ASP A 360 2.22 21.69 -5.13
CA ASP A 360 1.70 21.80 -3.76
C ASP A 360 1.77 23.25 -3.27
N PRO A 361 0.72 24.05 -3.55
CA PRO A 361 0.75 25.50 -3.36
C PRO A 361 0.96 25.92 -1.90
N ASP A 362 0.40 25.18 -0.94
CA ASP A 362 0.47 25.55 0.48
C ASP A 362 1.82 25.24 1.12
N SER A 363 2.50 24.17 0.67
CA SER A 363 3.85 23.79 1.15
C SER A 363 4.99 24.44 0.36
N ALA A 364 4.67 25.16 -0.72
CA ALA A 364 5.64 25.69 -1.69
C ALA A 364 6.54 24.58 -2.23
N GLN A 365 5.93 23.49 -2.71
CA GLN A 365 6.62 22.31 -3.20
C GLN A 365 6.13 21.91 -4.60
N ILE A 366 6.96 21.13 -5.29
CA ILE A 366 6.67 20.46 -6.55
C ILE A 366 6.91 18.98 -6.30
N LEU A 367 5.93 18.15 -6.61
CA LEU A 367 6.03 16.70 -6.56
C LEU A 367 6.25 16.18 -7.97
N VAL A 368 7.27 15.36 -8.17
CA VAL A 368 7.61 14.77 -9.46
C VAL A 368 7.49 13.26 -9.34
N TYR A 369 6.75 12.66 -10.26
CA TYR A 369 6.58 11.22 -10.40
C TYR A 369 7.18 10.85 -11.74
N ARG A 370 8.38 10.27 -11.71
CA ARG A 370 9.07 9.90 -12.94
C ARG A 370 8.59 8.57 -13.47
N GLN A 371 8.53 8.41 -14.77
CA GLN A 371 8.08 7.16 -15.38
C GLN A 371 9.18 6.10 -15.32
N ASN A 372 8.90 4.98 -14.63
CA ASN A 372 9.70 3.78 -14.76
C ASN A 372 9.14 2.96 -15.93
N GLY A 373 9.94 2.70 -16.97
CA GLY A 373 9.48 2.05 -18.21
C GLY A 373 9.15 0.56 -18.10
N ARG A 374 8.47 0.16 -17.02
CA ARG A 374 8.00 -1.19 -16.71
C ARG A 374 6.65 -1.20 -16.00
N THR A 375 6.47 -0.38 -14.96
CA THR A 375 5.33 -0.48 -14.02
C THR A 375 4.57 0.82 -13.83
N GLY A 376 4.85 1.85 -14.62
CA GLY A 376 4.15 3.13 -14.52
C GLY A 376 5.06 4.24 -13.98
N LEU A 377 4.57 4.95 -12.97
CA LEU A 377 5.32 6.03 -12.32
C LEU A 377 5.97 5.56 -11.02
N ASP A 378 7.11 6.14 -10.69
CA ASP A 378 7.81 5.99 -9.42
C ASP A 378 7.11 6.76 -8.29
N THR A 379 7.58 6.58 -7.05
CA THR A 379 7.17 7.39 -5.90
C THR A 379 7.60 8.86 -6.04
N ALA A 380 6.87 9.74 -5.36
CA ALA A 380 7.09 11.19 -5.45
C ALA A 380 8.50 11.63 -5.02
N GLU A 381 9.19 12.37 -5.88
CA GLU A 381 10.34 13.20 -5.55
C GLU A 381 9.86 14.62 -5.24
N VAL A 382 10.24 15.16 -4.07
CA VAL A 382 9.75 16.46 -3.59
C VAL A 382 10.83 17.53 -3.76
N PHE A 383 10.54 18.53 -4.57
CA PHE A 383 11.42 19.68 -4.82
C PHE A 383 10.82 20.99 -4.28
N PRO A 384 11.66 21.98 -3.95
CA PRO A 384 11.19 23.32 -3.63
C PRO A 384 10.45 23.95 -4.82
N GLY A 385 9.31 24.57 -4.54
CA GLY A 385 8.49 25.32 -5.49
C GLY A 385 8.24 26.76 -5.03
N LEU A 386 7.18 27.36 -5.56
CA LEU A 386 6.70 28.68 -5.14
C LEU A 386 5.47 28.55 -4.24
N LEU A 387 5.35 29.44 -3.26
CA LEU A 387 4.15 29.55 -2.45
C LEU A 387 2.97 29.97 -3.32
N GLY A 388 1.84 29.27 -3.24
CA GLY A 388 0.67 29.57 -4.06
C GLY A 388 0.86 29.31 -5.55
N ALA A 389 1.73 28.35 -5.93
CA ALA A 389 1.85 27.85 -7.30
C ALA A 389 0.59 27.06 -7.70
N GLU A 390 -0.41 27.76 -8.25
CA GLU A 390 -1.76 27.22 -8.48
C GLU A 390 -1.96 26.64 -9.90
N ASP A 391 -0.96 26.77 -10.77
CA ASP A 391 -0.99 26.30 -12.15
C ASP A 391 0.41 25.93 -12.63
N VAL A 392 0.50 24.95 -13.52
CA VAL A 392 1.76 24.40 -14.05
C VAL A 392 1.63 23.99 -15.50
N SER A 393 2.68 24.24 -16.27
CA SER A 393 2.83 23.71 -17.63
C SER A 393 4.22 23.09 -17.77
N VAL A 394 4.32 21.96 -18.46
CA VAL A 394 5.57 21.21 -18.65
C VAL A 394 5.84 21.10 -20.14
N ALA A 395 6.97 21.63 -20.59
CA ALA A 395 7.33 21.63 -22.01
C ALA A 395 8.83 21.90 -22.20
N ASP A 396 9.41 21.30 -23.23
CA ASP A 396 10.75 21.65 -23.72
C ASP A 396 10.70 23.06 -24.34
N ILE A 397 11.23 24.05 -23.63
CA ILE A 397 11.17 25.46 -24.05
C ILE A 397 12.48 25.96 -24.65
N ASP A 398 13.60 25.26 -24.48
CA ASP A 398 14.88 25.65 -25.06
C ASP A 398 15.40 24.71 -26.16
N GLY A 399 14.71 23.58 -26.39
CA GLY A 399 15.00 22.61 -27.42
C GLY A 399 16.13 21.66 -27.05
N ASP A 400 16.45 21.50 -25.77
CA ASP A 400 17.51 20.61 -25.30
C ASP A 400 17.06 19.14 -25.14
N GLY A 401 15.76 18.88 -25.32
CA GLY A 401 15.13 17.56 -25.21
C GLY A 401 14.65 17.19 -23.81
N ARG A 402 14.85 18.06 -22.80
CA ARG A 402 14.22 17.98 -21.48
C ARG A 402 13.12 19.02 -21.38
N CYS A 403 12.05 18.68 -20.67
CA CYS A 403 10.97 19.62 -20.41
C CYS A 403 11.28 20.47 -19.17
N GLU A 404 11.06 21.77 -19.31
CA GLU A 404 11.00 22.70 -18.18
C GLU A 404 9.67 22.64 -17.45
N VAL A 405 9.69 22.92 -16.16
CA VAL A 405 8.49 23.10 -15.33
C VAL A 405 8.19 24.59 -15.16
N ILE A 406 7.12 25.06 -15.79
CA ILE A 406 6.67 26.45 -15.76
C ILE A 406 5.58 26.59 -14.70
N LEU A 407 5.83 27.38 -13.67
CA LEU A 407 4.92 27.57 -12.54
C LEU A 407 4.29 28.95 -12.57
N MET A 408 3.01 29.04 -12.23
CA MET A 408 2.32 30.30 -11.99
C MET A 408 1.97 30.42 -10.50
N SER A 409 2.58 31.39 -9.81
CA SER A 409 2.25 31.71 -8.43
C SER A 409 1.39 32.95 -8.31
N THR A 410 0.21 32.81 -7.71
CA THR A 410 -0.67 33.94 -7.40
C THR A 410 -0.22 34.67 -6.13
N ARG A 411 0.32 33.95 -5.14
CA ARG A 411 0.80 34.56 -3.87
C ARG A 411 2.13 35.28 -4.03
N GLU A 412 3.05 34.76 -4.82
CA GLU A 412 4.33 35.41 -5.14
C GLU A 412 4.22 36.34 -6.35
N SER A 413 3.10 36.31 -7.06
CA SER A 413 2.82 37.18 -8.22
C SER A 413 3.90 37.06 -9.31
N ALA A 414 4.26 35.83 -9.65
CA ALA A 414 5.31 35.54 -10.61
C ALA A 414 4.99 34.28 -11.42
N ILE A 415 5.50 34.26 -12.66
CA ILE A 415 5.70 33.05 -13.44
C ILE A 415 7.17 32.70 -13.32
N ALA A 416 7.47 31.45 -12.97
CA ALA A 416 8.83 30.96 -12.81
C ALA A 416 9.06 29.67 -13.59
N VAL A 417 10.32 29.38 -13.88
CA VAL A 417 10.74 28.18 -14.60
C VAL A 417 11.72 27.42 -13.71
N SER A 418 11.49 26.13 -13.56
CA SER A 418 12.43 25.18 -12.97
C SER A 418 12.95 24.24 -14.06
N ARG A 419 14.24 23.92 -13.99
CA ARG A 419 14.97 23.07 -14.94
C ARG A 419 15.46 21.82 -14.24
N PHE A 420 15.57 20.72 -14.97
CA PHE A 420 16.17 19.50 -14.44
C PHE A 420 17.68 19.48 -14.69
N GLU A 421 18.47 19.64 -13.63
CA GLU A 421 19.92 19.72 -13.67
C GLU A 421 20.52 18.88 -12.53
N ASP A 422 21.63 18.18 -12.80
CA ASP A 422 22.32 17.36 -11.80
C ASP A 422 21.41 16.35 -11.05
N GLY A 423 20.41 15.80 -11.76
CA GLY A 423 19.48 14.80 -11.21
C GLY A 423 18.40 15.36 -10.30
N ARG A 424 18.10 16.67 -10.38
CA ARG A 424 17.07 17.33 -9.58
C ARG A 424 16.47 18.54 -10.29
N LEU A 425 15.29 18.95 -9.87
CA LEU A 425 14.77 20.27 -10.24
C LEU A 425 15.54 21.39 -9.52
N THR A 426 15.88 22.43 -10.28
CA THR A 426 16.42 23.70 -9.77
C THR A 426 15.33 24.48 -9.03
N PHE A 427 15.72 25.43 -8.18
CA PHE A 427 14.73 26.33 -7.60
C PHE A 427 14.10 27.18 -8.73
N PRO A 428 12.77 27.39 -8.75
CA PRO A 428 12.14 28.10 -9.85
C PRO A 428 12.63 29.55 -9.98
N ASP A 429 13.17 29.89 -11.15
CA ASP A 429 13.64 31.24 -11.47
C ASP A 429 12.48 32.07 -12.04
N ALA A 430 12.20 33.23 -11.44
CA ALA A 430 11.12 34.10 -11.88
C ALA A 430 11.42 34.76 -13.25
N VAL A 431 10.62 34.43 -14.26
CA VAL A 431 10.80 34.88 -15.65
C VAL A 431 9.79 35.95 -16.07
N SER A 432 8.64 36.02 -15.42
CA SER A 432 7.62 37.03 -15.76
C SER A 432 6.80 37.45 -14.54
N LYS A 433 6.27 38.68 -14.59
CA LYS A 433 5.36 39.24 -13.60
C LYS A 433 4.05 39.66 -14.25
N PRO A 434 2.94 39.73 -13.50
CA PRO A 434 1.70 40.28 -14.02
C PRO A 434 1.86 41.76 -14.39
N LEU A 435 0.94 42.24 -15.23
CA LEU A 435 0.84 43.67 -15.56
C LEU A 435 0.41 44.49 -14.34
N ASP A 436 0.77 45.77 -14.30
CA ASP A 436 0.44 46.65 -13.18
C ASP A 436 -1.06 46.66 -12.84
N GLY A 437 -1.36 46.26 -11.60
CA GLY A 437 -2.71 46.16 -11.06
C GLY A 437 -3.53 44.97 -11.56
N TYR A 438 -2.90 44.00 -12.22
CA TYR A 438 -3.47 42.69 -12.54
C TYR A 438 -2.86 41.60 -11.65
N GLU A 439 -3.63 40.53 -11.45
CA GLU A 439 -3.23 39.28 -10.80
C GLU A 439 -3.17 38.17 -11.85
N LEU A 440 -2.26 37.22 -11.68
CA LEU A 440 -2.19 36.02 -12.51
C LEU A 440 -3.43 35.15 -12.30
N ALA A 441 -3.89 34.46 -13.35
CA ALA A 441 -5.11 33.66 -13.31
C ALA A 441 -4.95 32.26 -13.89
N ALA A 442 -4.25 32.09 -15.01
CA ALA A 442 -3.91 30.80 -15.61
C ALA A 442 -2.75 30.95 -16.60
N ILE A 443 -2.06 29.84 -16.86
CA ILE A 443 -1.07 29.70 -17.93
C ILE A 443 -1.42 28.50 -18.83
N GLU A 444 -0.97 28.54 -20.08
CA GLU A 444 -1.04 27.38 -20.98
C GLU A 444 0.09 27.45 -22.00
N PHE A 445 0.82 26.36 -22.19
CA PHE A 445 1.85 26.28 -23.22
C PHE A 445 1.22 25.97 -24.58
N LEU A 446 1.60 26.75 -25.58
CA LEU A 446 1.14 26.60 -26.96
C LEU A 446 2.30 26.05 -27.79
N PRO A 447 2.32 24.73 -28.07
CA PRO A 447 3.34 24.13 -28.90
C PRO A 447 3.18 24.63 -30.34
N ASP A 448 4.22 25.26 -30.87
CA ASP A 448 4.29 25.72 -32.26
C ASP A 448 5.71 25.44 -32.76
N LYS A 449 5.81 24.70 -33.88
CA LYS A 449 7.09 24.26 -34.45
C LYS A 449 8.03 25.40 -34.83
N GLN A 450 7.50 26.61 -35.06
CA GLN A 450 8.30 27.77 -35.42
C GLN A 450 8.42 28.79 -34.28
N ARG A 451 7.41 28.88 -33.40
CA ARG A 451 7.32 29.90 -32.34
C ARG A 451 6.56 29.41 -31.09
N PRO A 452 7.16 28.57 -30.24
CA PRO A 452 6.54 28.16 -28.98
C PRO A 452 6.22 29.38 -28.12
N ARG A 453 5.04 29.37 -27.50
CA ARG A 453 4.52 30.50 -26.73
C ARG A 453 3.90 30.04 -25.42
N LEU A 454 4.00 30.89 -24.40
CA LEU A 454 3.22 30.75 -23.16
C LEU A 454 2.07 31.74 -23.16
N ALA A 455 0.85 31.23 -23.12
CA ALA A 455 -0.34 32.02 -22.87
C ALA A 455 -0.45 32.34 -21.38
N VAL A 456 -0.60 33.62 -21.04
CA VAL A 456 -0.71 34.09 -19.65
C VAL A 456 -2.00 34.88 -19.49
N CYS A 457 -2.95 34.31 -18.76
CA CYS A 457 -4.18 34.97 -18.39
C CYS A 457 -4.02 35.76 -17.09
N MET A 458 -4.51 37.00 -17.10
CA MET A 458 -4.44 37.92 -15.98
C MET A 458 -5.80 38.58 -15.76
N LYS A 459 -6.17 38.78 -14.49
CA LYS A 459 -7.43 39.42 -14.09
C LYS A 459 -7.18 40.65 -13.24
N LYS A 460 -8.09 41.62 -13.29
CA LYS A 460 -8.09 42.79 -12.42
C LYS A 460 -9.50 43.10 -11.93
N GLY A 461 -9.64 43.30 -10.63
CA GLY A 461 -10.92 43.56 -9.98
C GLY A 461 -11.83 42.32 -9.92
N SER A 462 -13.06 42.52 -9.45
CA SER A 462 -14.06 41.46 -9.28
C SER A 462 -15.44 41.92 -9.78
N GLY A 463 -16.37 40.98 -9.91
CA GLY A 463 -17.75 41.28 -10.33
C GLY A 463 -17.84 41.83 -11.76
N SER A 464 -18.80 42.72 -12.01
CA SER A 464 -19.09 43.29 -13.35
C SER A 464 -18.02 44.23 -13.89
N SER A 465 -17.11 44.73 -13.04
CA SER A 465 -15.99 45.59 -13.45
C SER A 465 -14.67 44.83 -13.61
N ALA A 466 -14.69 43.50 -13.54
CA ALA A 466 -13.48 42.70 -13.74
C ALA A 466 -13.01 42.82 -15.20
N SER A 467 -11.70 43.04 -15.39
CA SER A 467 -11.06 43.03 -16.70
C SER A 467 -10.09 41.87 -16.80
N VAL A 468 -10.12 41.14 -17.91
CA VAL A 468 -9.17 40.07 -18.20
C VAL A 468 -8.30 40.45 -19.38
N LYS A 469 -7.01 40.13 -19.25
CA LYS A 469 -6.02 40.28 -20.31
C LYS A 469 -5.32 38.97 -20.54
N LEU A 470 -5.08 38.66 -21.80
CA LEU A 470 -4.23 37.57 -22.24
C LEU A 470 -2.94 38.15 -22.80
N ARG A 471 -1.80 37.64 -22.34
CA ARG A 471 -0.48 37.98 -22.87
C ARG A 471 0.15 36.71 -23.40
N LEU A 472 0.62 36.75 -24.65
CA LEU A 472 1.44 35.69 -25.22
C LEU A 472 2.90 36.07 -25.05
N LEU A 473 3.68 35.17 -24.44
CA LEU A 473 5.13 35.30 -24.27
C LEU A 473 5.82 34.39 -25.28
N ASP A 474 6.63 34.96 -26.17
CA ASP A 474 7.47 34.17 -27.07
C ASP A 474 8.59 33.51 -26.25
N VAL A 475 8.79 32.22 -26.48
CA VAL A 475 9.87 31.45 -25.86
C VAL A 475 11.08 31.49 -26.80
N LYS A 476 12.25 31.93 -26.31
CA LYS A 476 13.53 31.85 -27.05
C LYS A 476 14.53 31.01 -26.28
N GLY A 477 15.13 30.04 -26.98
CA GLY A 477 16.21 29.20 -26.47
C GLY A 477 17.44 30.01 -26.02
N ASP A 478 18.06 29.50 -24.97
CA ASP A 478 19.33 29.85 -24.30
C ASP A 478 19.39 31.10 -23.39
N ASP A 479 18.88 32.28 -23.74
CA ASP A 479 19.18 33.54 -22.99
C ASP A 479 17.98 34.35 -22.46
N GLY A 480 16.79 33.76 -22.39
CA GLY A 480 15.64 34.31 -21.65
C GLY A 480 14.41 34.66 -22.49
N TRP A 481 13.35 35.06 -21.78
CA TRP A 481 11.96 35.29 -22.22
C TRP A 481 11.68 36.72 -22.73
N PRO A 482 11.85 37.07 -24.02
CA PRO A 482 11.82 38.46 -24.45
C PRO A 482 10.55 38.80 -25.25
N ASP A 483 10.12 40.05 -25.06
CA ASP A 483 9.06 40.77 -25.79
C ASP A 483 7.66 40.14 -25.77
N SER A 484 6.84 40.65 -24.86
CA SER A 484 5.40 40.46 -24.88
C SER A 484 4.80 40.92 -26.23
N VAL A 485 3.97 40.08 -26.84
CA VAL A 485 2.93 40.60 -27.75
C VAL A 485 2.05 41.57 -26.95
N GLU A 486 1.55 42.65 -27.58
CA GLU A 486 0.61 43.55 -26.90
C GLU A 486 -0.53 42.73 -26.27
N PRO A 487 -0.79 42.90 -24.95
CA PRO A 487 -1.79 42.09 -24.27
C PRO A 487 -3.17 42.26 -24.91
N LEU A 488 -3.76 41.14 -25.33
CA LEU A 488 -5.13 41.11 -25.81
C LEU A 488 -6.08 41.36 -24.65
N SER A 489 -6.92 42.38 -24.76
CA SER A 489 -7.98 42.63 -23.78
C SER A 489 -9.20 41.80 -24.13
N LEU A 490 -9.68 41.00 -23.18
CA LEU A 490 -10.91 40.22 -23.32
C LEU A 490 -12.05 41.03 -22.66
N ASP A 491 -12.95 41.59 -23.47
CA ASP A 491 -13.99 42.54 -23.04
C ASP A 491 -15.00 41.95 -22.04
N SER A 492 -14.90 42.23 -20.73
CA SER A 492 -15.86 41.88 -19.65
C SER A 492 -16.38 40.42 -19.62
N THR A 493 -15.75 39.54 -20.40
CA THR A 493 -16.22 38.20 -20.79
C THR A 493 -16.22 37.19 -19.63
N THR A 494 -15.59 37.55 -18.52
CA THR A 494 -15.33 36.71 -17.34
C THR A 494 -15.83 37.36 -16.05
N SER A 495 -16.64 38.42 -16.14
CA SER A 495 -17.06 39.21 -14.97
C SER A 495 -17.76 38.33 -13.92
N GLY A 496 -17.17 38.21 -12.72
CA GLY A 496 -17.71 37.37 -11.64
C GLY A 496 -17.21 35.92 -11.62
N ALA A 497 -16.27 35.54 -12.49
CA ALA A 497 -15.57 34.26 -12.40
C ALA A 497 -14.73 34.20 -11.11
N ARG A 498 -14.69 33.03 -10.48
CA ARG A 498 -13.86 32.77 -9.27
C ARG A 498 -12.42 32.44 -9.65
N GLY A 499 -12.24 31.74 -10.77
CA GLY A 499 -10.96 31.40 -11.39
C GLY A 499 -11.09 31.44 -12.91
N ILE A 500 -9.97 31.31 -13.61
CA ILE A 500 -9.92 31.16 -15.06
C ILE A 500 -8.99 29.99 -15.31
N GLU A 501 -9.35 29.12 -16.23
CA GLU A 501 -8.49 28.07 -16.75
C GLU A 501 -8.31 28.28 -18.25
N LEU A 502 -7.19 27.79 -18.76
CA LEU A 502 -6.83 27.82 -20.16
C LEU A 502 -6.71 26.40 -20.69
N MET A 503 -7.03 26.19 -21.97
CA MET A 503 -6.85 24.91 -22.65
C MET A 503 -6.49 25.16 -24.10
N ALA A 504 -5.39 24.58 -24.55
CA ALA A 504 -4.99 24.60 -25.96
C ALA A 504 -5.76 23.55 -26.76
N MET A 505 -6.20 23.92 -27.96
CA MET A 505 -6.74 22.97 -28.94
C MET A 505 -6.68 23.56 -30.34
N ASP A 506 -6.49 22.73 -31.38
CA ASP A 506 -6.69 23.15 -32.78
C ASP A 506 -8.17 22.98 -33.15
N ALA A 507 -8.99 23.99 -32.87
CA ALA A 507 -10.45 23.89 -32.95
C ALA A 507 -10.97 24.05 -34.38
N ASP A 508 -10.32 24.89 -35.20
CA ASP A 508 -10.70 25.09 -36.60
C ASP A 508 -9.88 24.27 -37.60
N ARG A 509 -8.94 23.46 -37.11
CA ARG A 509 -8.13 22.50 -37.87
C ARG A 509 -7.21 23.17 -38.88
N ASP A 510 -6.70 24.34 -38.54
CA ASP A 510 -5.74 25.07 -39.35
C ASP A 510 -4.28 24.70 -39.04
N GLY A 511 -4.06 23.88 -38.00
CA GLY A 511 -2.75 23.43 -37.55
C GLY A 511 -2.06 24.37 -36.56
N VAL A 512 -2.71 25.48 -36.19
CA VAL A 512 -2.30 26.39 -35.11
C VAL A 512 -3.12 26.04 -33.86
N GLN A 513 -2.47 26.06 -32.70
CA GLN A 513 -3.18 25.86 -31.43
C GLN A 513 -3.98 27.12 -31.09
N ASP A 514 -5.29 26.96 -30.94
CA ASP A 514 -6.21 27.95 -30.40
C ASP A 514 -6.26 27.88 -28.88
N LEU A 515 -6.87 28.90 -28.25
CA LEU A 515 -6.97 28.97 -26.81
C LEU A 515 -8.41 29.08 -26.33
N LEU A 516 -8.83 28.11 -25.53
CA LEU A 516 -10.09 28.14 -24.81
C LEU A 516 -9.88 28.85 -23.45
N VAL A 517 -10.69 29.85 -23.16
CA VAL A 517 -10.70 30.59 -21.89
C VAL A 517 -11.94 30.21 -21.10
N ILE A 518 -11.74 29.56 -19.95
CA ILE A 518 -12.78 28.89 -19.17
C ILE A 518 -12.97 29.65 -17.84
N PRO A 519 -14.03 30.49 -17.71
CA PRO A 519 -14.30 31.21 -16.47
C PRO A 519 -15.05 30.34 -15.44
N ASN A 520 -14.34 29.88 -14.40
CA ASN A 520 -14.91 29.02 -13.37
C ASN A 520 -15.98 29.72 -12.54
N GLY A 521 -17.16 29.10 -12.46
CA GLY A 521 -18.28 29.55 -11.62
C GLY A 521 -18.95 30.85 -12.04
N ALA A 522 -18.66 31.37 -13.24
CA ALA A 522 -19.40 32.47 -13.84
C ALA A 522 -20.68 31.91 -14.48
N GLY A 523 -21.87 32.39 -14.05
CA GLY A 523 -23.21 31.89 -14.46
C GLY A 523 -23.44 31.63 -15.96
N ASN A 524 -24.21 32.49 -16.64
CA ASN A 524 -24.48 32.35 -18.09
C ASN A 524 -23.39 33.01 -18.96
N LYS A 525 -22.20 33.24 -18.41
CA LYS A 525 -21.10 33.91 -19.12
C LYS A 525 -20.18 32.84 -19.67
N GLY A 526 -20.38 32.52 -20.95
CA GLY A 526 -19.82 31.36 -21.62
C GLY A 526 -18.30 31.33 -21.69
N VAL A 527 -17.80 30.14 -22.04
CA VAL A 527 -16.41 29.87 -22.43
C VAL A 527 -16.12 30.63 -23.74
N HIS A 528 -14.89 31.11 -23.92
CA HIS A 528 -14.50 31.80 -25.16
C HIS A 528 -13.39 31.02 -25.85
N LEU A 529 -13.56 30.75 -27.13
CA LEU A 529 -12.49 30.25 -27.98
C LEU A 529 -11.82 31.45 -28.65
N LEU A 530 -10.50 31.53 -28.53
CA LEU A 530 -9.66 32.50 -29.21
C LEU A 530 -8.98 31.76 -30.35
N LEU A 531 -9.51 31.94 -31.57
CA LEU A 531 -8.84 31.41 -32.75
C LEU A 531 -7.58 32.22 -33.03
N LEU A 532 -6.43 31.58 -32.99
CA LEU A 532 -5.13 32.23 -33.12
C LEU A 532 -4.58 32.02 -34.53
N GLY A 533 -4.46 33.08 -35.33
CA GLY A 533 -3.73 32.96 -36.60
C GLY A 533 -2.23 32.73 -36.40
N GLU A 534 -1.52 32.35 -37.47
CA GLU A 534 -0.06 32.06 -37.47
C GLU A 534 0.80 33.13 -36.77
N SER A 535 0.38 34.41 -36.82
CA SER A 535 1.11 35.52 -36.19
C SER A 535 0.76 35.77 -34.71
N GLY A 536 -0.30 35.14 -34.19
CA GLY A 536 -0.91 35.41 -32.88
C GLY A 536 -1.61 36.76 -32.74
N LYS A 537 -1.57 37.62 -33.76
CA LYS A 537 -2.22 38.95 -33.74
C LYS A 537 -3.64 38.94 -34.28
N ASP A 538 -3.91 38.03 -35.21
CA ASP A 538 -5.24 37.82 -35.75
C ASP A 538 -5.98 36.88 -34.79
N VAL A 539 -6.71 37.48 -33.85
CA VAL A 539 -7.50 36.74 -32.86
C VAL A 539 -8.98 36.90 -33.16
N LYS A 540 -9.65 35.78 -33.49
CA LYS A 540 -11.10 35.77 -33.63
C LYS A 540 -11.72 35.12 -32.40
N VAL A 541 -12.47 35.92 -31.64
CA VAL A 541 -13.17 35.44 -30.44
C VAL A 541 -14.50 34.80 -30.85
N GLN A 542 -14.69 33.53 -30.47
CA GLN A 542 -15.94 32.82 -30.62
C GLN A 542 -16.54 32.49 -29.24
N PRO A 543 -17.71 33.04 -28.89
CA PRO A 543 -18.36 32.69 -27.63
C PRO A 543 -19.00 31.31 -27.71
N LEU A 544 -18.81 30.51 -26.67
CA LEU A 544 -19.39 29.20 -26.49
C LEU A 544 -20.16 29.16 -25.17
N ASN A 545 -21.49 29.10 -25.24
CA ASN A 545 -22.32 29.09 -24.04
C ASN A 545 -22.49 27.67 -23.52
N LEU A 546 -21.62 27.27 -22.59
CA LEU A 546 -21.71 25.98 -21.89
C LEU A 546 -22.44 26.08 -20.55
N GLY A 547 -22.83 27.27 -20.09
CA GLY A 547 -23.22 27.53 -18.69
C GLY A 547 -22.01 27.57 -17.74
N THR A 548 -22.24 27.34 -16.44
CA THR A 548 -21.18 27.33 -15.41
C THR A 548 -20.25 26.16 -15.61
N SER A 549 -19.07 26.35 -16.19
CA SER A 549 -18.13 25.26 -16.47
C SER A 549 -16.89 25.32 -15.56
N SER A 550 -16.25 24.19 -15.32
CA SER A 550 -14.86 24.08 -14.85
C SER A 550 -14.05 23.24 -15.83
N GLY A 551 -12.72 23.38 -15.90
CA GLY A 551 -11.91 22.61 -16.85
C GLY A 551 -11.94 21.13 -16.61
N GLY A 552 -12.16 20.65 -15.38
CA GLY A 552 -12.44 19.23 -15.13
C GLY A 552 -13.67 18.67 -15.89
N GLU A 553 -14.61 19.53 -16.31
CA GLU A 553 -15.77 19.15 -17.11
C GLU A 553 -15.49 19.19 -18.63
N LEU A 554 -14.32 19.68 -19.06
CA LEU A 554 -13.97 19.88 -20.46
C LEU A 554 -12.78 19.01 -20.83
N PHE A 555 -12.81 18.47 -22.04
CA PHE A 555 -11.71 17.67 -22.57
C PHE A 555 -11.60 17.86 -24.08
N GLN A 556 -10.39 17.97 -24.63
CA GLN A 556 -10.20 18.14 -26.07
C GLN A 556 -9.58 16.87 -26.65
N HIS A 557 -10.07 16.46 -27.82
CA HIS A 557 -9.49 15.34 -28.56
C HIS A 557 -9.83 15.48 -30.06
N GLY A 558 -8.83 15.37 -30.94
CA GLY A 558 -9.00 15.41 -32.40
C GLY A 558 -9.67 16.70 -32.92
N GLY A 559 -9.37 17.85 -32.29
CA GLY A 559 -10.01 19.15 -32.58
C GLY A 559 -11.50 19.22 -32.21
N SER A 560 -12.01 18.25 -31.44
CA SER A 560 -13.34 18.27 -30.86
C SER A 560 -13.27 18.61 -29.39
N LEU A 561 -14.30 19.27 -28.87
CA LEU A 561 -14.44 19.58 -27.45
C LEU A 561 -15.51 18.68 -26.82
N PHE A 562 -15.14 17.95 -25.79
CA PHE A 562 -16.04 17.13 -24.99
C PHE A 562 -16.43 17.90 -23.72
N VAL A 563 -17.72 17.86 -23.39
CA VAL A 563 -18.30 18.65 -22.30
C VAL A 563 -19.16 17.76 -21.41
N ALA A 564 -18.70 17.50 -20.18
CA ALA A 564 -19.42 16.80 -19.13
C ALA A 564 -20.46 17.70 -18.44
N ARG A 565 -21.67 17.18 -18.24
CA ARG A 565 -22.80 17.90 -17.63
C ARG A 565 -23.81 16.95 -17.01
N GLU A 566 -24.03 17.11 -15.70
CA GLU A 566 -25.12 16.42 -14.99
C GLU A 566 -25.09 14.91 -15.29
N ALA A 567 -26.04 14.38 -16.07
CA ALA A 567 -26.11 12.95 -16.40
C ALA A 567 -25.57 12.61 -17.80
N PHE A 568 -24.85 13.50 -18.48
CA PHE A 568 -24.35 13.24 -19.83
C PHE A 568 -23.01 13.93 -20.13
N ALA A 569 -22.35 13.54 -21.21
CA ALA A 569 -21.31 14.32 -21.87
C ALA A 569 -21.67 14.55 -23.34
N ARG A 570 -21.13 15.60 -23.97
CA ARG A 570 -21.35 15.90 -25.39
C ARG A 570 -20.05 16.09 -26.13
N LYS A 571 -19.98 15.57 -27.35
CA LYS A 571 -18.95 15.93 -28.33
C LYS A 571 -19.39 17.14 -29.12
N MET A 572 -18.58 18.20 -29.11
CA MET A 572 -18.83 19.45 -29.81
C MET A 572 -17.75 19.66 -30.87
N THR A 573 -18.17 20.04 -32.07
CA THR A 573 -17.27 20.36 -33.19
C THR A 573 -17.53 21.78 -33.67
N LEU A 574 -16.47 22.44 -34.14
CA LEU A 574 -16.55 23.75 -34.75
C LEU A 574 -16.58 23.59 -36.28
N GLU A 575 -17.70 23.93 -36.91
CA GLU A 575 -17.86 23.87 -38.36
C GLU A 575 -18.31 25.24 -38.88
N HIS A 576 -17.61 25.79 -39.87
CA HIS A 576 -17.93 27.10 -40.45
C HIS A 576 -18.04 28.23 -39.41
N GLY A 577 -17.29 28.14 -38.30
CA GLY A 577 -17.33 29.10 -37.20
C GLY A 577 -18.59 29.03 -36.33
N GLN A 578 -19.28 27.88 -36.33
CA GLN A 578 -20.40 27.59 -35.44
C GLN A 578 -20.18 26.25 -34.73
N TRP A 579 -20.51 26.22 -33.44
CA TRP A 579 -20.43 25.02 -32.64
C TRP A 579 -21.66 24.14 -32.84
N HIS A 580 -21.43 22.86 -33.11
CA HIS A 580 -22.47 21.85 -33.25
C HIS A 580 -22.24 20.71 -32.27
N VAL A 581 -23.32 20.16 -31.73
CA VAL A 581 -23.25 18.90 -30.96
C VAL A 581 -23.21 17.77 -31.97
N ALA A 582 -22.06 17.11 -32.06
CA ALA A 582 -21.84 15.97 -32.95
C ALA A 582 -22.38 14.67 -32.33
N ASP A 583 -22.27 14.51 -31.01
CA ASP A 583 -22.75 13.33 -30.29
C ASP A 583 -23.06 13.63 -28.81
N GLN A 584 -23.81 12.73 -28.15
CA GLN A 584 -24.14 12.79 -26.73
C GLN A 584 -24.07 11.41 -26.06
N PHE A 585 -23.35 11.35 -24.94
CA PHE A 585 -23.13 10.17 -24.13
C PHE A 585 -23.93 10.29 -22.84
N ASN A 586 -24.88 9.39 -22.58
CA ASN A 586 -25.77 9.49 -21.42
C ASN A 586 -25.41 8.44 -20.37
N ALA A 587 -25.40 8.84 -19.11
CA ALA A 587 -25.43 7.92 -18.00
C ALA A 587 -26.84 7.33 -17.85
N GLY A 588 -26.93 6.03 -17.59
CA GLY A 588 -28.21 5.31 -17.53
C GLY A 588 -29.00 5.49 -16.22
N GLU A 589 -28.39 6.08 -15.19
CA GLU A 589 -28.91 6.06 -13.82
C GLU A 589 -29.32 7.44 -13.31
N SER A 590 -30.33 7.47 -12.43
CA SER A 590 -30.86 8.72 -11.87
C SER A 590 -29.90 9.44 -10.91
N LYS A 591 -28.92 8.74 -10.35
CA LYS A 591 -27.91 9.30 -9.43
C LYS A 591 -26.66 9.79 -10.16
N ALA A 592 -26.52 9.48 -11.45
CA ALA A 592 -25.32 9.79 -12.20
C ALA A 592 -25.01 11.29 -12.21
N ARG A 593 -23.73 11.60 -12.02
CA ARG A 593 -23.18 12.94 -12.07
C ARG A 593 -21.82 12.94 -12.78
N ILE A 594 -21.88 13.03 -14.11
CA ILE A 594 -20.72 13.15 -14.99
C ILE A 594 -20.05 14.50 -14.73
N SER A 595 -18.91 14.43 -14.05
CA SER A 595 -18.11 15.59 -13.64
C SER A 595 -16.88 15.80 -14.52
N GLY A 596 -16.52 14.79 -15.30
CA GLY A 596 -15.46 14.83 -16.29
C GLY A 596 -15.69 13.83 -17.41
N VAL A 597 -14.91 14.00 -18.48
CA VAL A 597 -14.91 13.12 -19.66
C VAL A 597 -13.48 13.04 -20.19
N ALA A 598 -13.07 11.87 -20.66
CA ALA A 598 -11.80 11.67 -21.35
C ALA A 598 -12.02 10.82 -22.61
N VAL A 599 -11.12 10.96 -23.58
CA VAL A 599 -11.15 10.22 -24.85
C VAL A 599 -9.75 9.73 -25.16
N LEU A 600 -9.61 8.41 -25.27
CA LEU A 600 -8.36 7.72 -25.51
C LEU A 600 -8.64 6.29 -25.98
N ASN A 601 -7.65 5.67 -26.62
CA ASN A 601 -7.71 4.28 -27.05
C ASN A 601 -7.40 3.35 -25.87
N LEU A 602 -8.40 2.60 -25.40
CA LEU A 602 -8.28 1.73 -24.23
C LEU A 602 -8.15 0.25 -24.58
N ASP A 603 -8.44 -0.12 -25.82
CA ASP A 603 -8.56 -1.52 -26.26
C ASP A 603 -7.63 -1.89 -27.42
N HIS A 604 -6.83 -0.92 -27.89
CA HIS A 604 -5.88 -1.04 -28.99
C HIS A 604 -6.54 -1.21 -30.37
N GLU A 605 -7.82 -0.90 -30.52
CA GLU A 605 -8.51 -0.88 -31.81
C GLU A 605 -8.47 0.50 -32.47
N ASP A 606 -9.03 0.64 -33.67
CA ASP A 606 -8.91 1.88 -34.47
C ASP A 606 -9.76 3.05 -33.91
N ASP A 607 -10.74 2.78 -33.05
CA ASP A 607 -11.70 3.77 -32.53
C ASP A 607 -11.40 4.09 -31.06
N ASP A 608 -11.31 5.37 -30.69
CA ASP A 608 -11.11 5.75 -29.29
C ASP A 608 -12.38 5.54 -28.43
N GLU A 609 -12.19 5.09 -27.20
CA GLU A 609 -13.23 5.03 -26.18
C GLU A 609 -13.53 6.40 -25.59
N VAL A 610 -14.78 6.58 -25.14
CA VAL A 610 -15.19 7.73 -24.34
C VAL A 610 -15.37 7.29 -22.90
N VAL A 611 -14.58 7.85 -21.99
CA VAL A 611 -14.67 7.59 -20.56
C VAL A 611 -15.45 8.70 -19.88
N LEU A 612 -16.55 8.36 -19.23
CA LEU A 612 -17.32 9.27 -18.39
C LEU A 612 -16.88 9.12 -16.94
N ILE A 613 -16.54 10.24 -16.29
CA ILE A 613 -16.14 10.26 -14.88
C ILE A 613 -17.35 10.64 -14.03
N ASP A 614 -17.99 9.63 -13.44
CA ASP A 614 -19.26 9.73 -12.71
C ASP A 614 -19.03 9.79 -11.20
N THR A 615 -18.99 11.00 -10.64
CA THR A 615 -18.84 11.23 -9.19
C THR A 615 -20.15 11.08 -8.42
N GLY A 616 -21.27 10.81 -9.11
CA GLY A 616 -22.57 10.58 -8.48
C GLY A 616 -22.71 9.17 -7.92
N ILE A 617 -21.99 8.22 -8.53
CA ILE A 617 -21.91 6.82 -8.10
C ILE A 617 -20.47 6.32 -7.95
N ASP A 618 -19.50 7.24 -7.96
CA ASP A 618 -18.07 6.98 -7.77
C ASP A 618 -17.45 5.98 -8.78
N LYS A 619 -17.75 6.13 -10.07
CA LYS A 619 -17.27 5.25 -11.16
C LYS A 619 -16.75 5.96 -12.40
N LEU A 620 -15.81 5.33 -13.09
CA LEU A 620 -15.52 5.53 -14.51
C LEU A 620 -16.41 4.64 -15.35
N ARG A 621 -16.97 5.17 -16.43
CA ARG A 621 -17.75 4.41 -17.42
C ARG A 621 -17.10 4.55 -18.79
N ALA A 622 -16.43 3.50 -19.26
CA ALA A 622 -15.87 3.43 -20.60
C ALA A 622 -16.97 3.04 -21.60
N LEU A 623 -17.10 3.82 -22.67
CA LEU A 623 -18.01 3.57 -23.77
C LEU A 623 -17.21 3.24 -25.02
N LYS A 624 -17.54 2.11 -25.65
CA LYS A 624 -16.90 1.65 -26.90
C LYS A 624 -17.83 1.85 -28.09
N MET A 625 -17.26 2.19 -29.25
CA MET A 625 -18.01 2.28 -30.50
C MET A 625 -18.47 0.88 -30.94
N THR A 626 -19.76 0.68 -31.15
CA THR A 626 -20.32 -0.58 -31.65
C THR A 626 -21.44 -0.31 -32.63
N GLU A 627 -21.28 -0.76 -33.89
CA GLU A 627 -22.26 -0.55 -34.97
C GLU A 627 -22.61 0.94 -35.18
N GLY A 628 -21.63 1.84 -35.00
CA GLY A 628 -21.80 3.29 -35.16
C GLY A 628 -22.47 4.03 -33.99
N LEU A 629 -22.59 3.38 -32.83
CA LEU A 629 -23.08 3.99 -31.59
C LEU A 629 -22.15 3.62 -30.43
N PHE A 630 -21.86 4.60 -29.56
CA PHE A 630 -21.17 4.34 -28.31
C PHE A 630 -22.08 3.59 -27.32
N ARG A 631 -21.58 2.46 -26.81
CA ARG A 631 -22.29 1.62 -25.84
C ARG A 631 -21.43 1.39 -24.60
N PRO A 632 -22.03 1.26 -23.40
CA PRO A 632 -21.29 0.90 -22.19
C PRO A 632 -20.47 -0.36 -22.42
N TRP A 633 -19.18 -0.27 -22.14
CA TRP A 633 -18.23 -1.36 -22.31
C TRP A 633 -17.70 -1.83 -20.96
N LYS A 634 -17.21 -0.91 -20.11
CA LYS A 634 -16.66 -1.26 -18.80
C LYS A 634 -16.86 -0.18 -17.76
N GLU A 635 -16.89 -0.59 -16.50
CA GLU A 635 -16.88 0.28 -15.34
C GLU A 635 -15.65 0.00 -14.47
N VAL A 636 -15.08 1.05 -13.89
CA VAL A 636 -13.96 1.00 -12.93
C VAL A 636 -14.33 1.90 -11.75
N GLU A 637 -14.10 1.45 -10.52
CA GLU A 637 -14.39 2.23 -9.32
C GLU A 637 -13.42 3.43 -9.19
N LEU A 638 -13.91 4.59 -8.72
CA LEU A 638 -13.10 5.76 -8.39
C LEU A 638 -12.54 5.72 -6.96
N ASP A 639 -13.01 4.78 -6.14
CA ASP A 639 -12.66 4.63 -4.72
C ASP A 639 -12.79 5.96 -3.94
N SER A 640 -11.76 6.33 -3.19
CA SER A 640 -11.70 7.58 -2.43
C SER A 640 -11.24 8.79 -3.23
N LEU A 641 -11.01 8.65 -4.55
CA LEU A 641 -10.54 9.74 -5.40
C LEU A 641 -11.59 10.86 -5.50
N ARG A 642 -11.23 12.04 -4.99
CA ARG A 642 -12.01 13.27 -5.15
C ARG A 642 -11.61 13.98 -6.43
N PHE A 643 -12.18 13.55 -7.55
CA PHE A 643 -11.87 14.05 -8.90
C PHE A 643 -11.89 15.59 -9.04
N THR A 644 -10.88 16.13 -9.71
CA THR A 644 -10.76 17.55 -10.08
C THR A 644 -10.48 17.78 -11.55
N SER A 645 -9.59 16.99 -12.18
CA SER A 645 -9.25 17.11 -13.60
C SER A 645 -8.73 15.77 -14.16
N SER A 646 -8.75 15.63 -15.48
CA SER A 646 -8.28 14.44 -16.20
C SER A 646 -7.29 14.81 -17.30
N HIS A 647 -6.27 13.98 -17.48
CA HIS A 647 -5.23 14.15 -18.50
C HIS A 647 -4.93 12.79 -19.15
N VAL A 648 -4.38 12.82 -20.36
CA VAL A 648 -4.07 11.62 -21.13
C VAL A 648 -2.63 11.73 -21.63
N ALA A 649 -1.85 10.67 -21.42
CA ALA A 649 -0.49 10.50 -21.90
C ALA A 649 -0.02 9.05 -21.68
N ASP A 650 1.01 8.61 -22.38
CA ASP A 650 1.68 7.33 -22.09
C ASP A 650 2.48 7.42 -20.77
N LEU A 651 1.96 6.77 -19.73
CA LEU A 651 2.47 6.81 -18.36
C LEU A 651 3.06 5.46 -17.90
N ASN A 652 3.09 4.44 -18.76
CA ASN A 652 3.76 3.14 -18.51
C ASN A 652 4.87 2.76 -19.52
N GLY A 653 4.96 3.45 -20.64
CA GLY A 653 6.01 3.37 -21.65
C GLY A 653 5.70 2.34 -22.73
N ASP A 654 4.44 1.92 -22.86
CA ASP A 654 4.00 0.91 -23.81
C ASP A 654 3.62 1.49 -25.19
N GLY A 655 3.78 2.82 -25.35
CA GLY A 655 3.48 3.55 -26.57
C GLY A 655 2.02 3.96 -26.69
N GLN A 656 1.24 3.85 -25.62
CA GLN A 656 -0.18 4.13 -25.61
C GLN A 656 -0.60 5.02 -24.48
N ASP A 657 -1.72 5.69 -24.71
CA ASP A 657 -2.21 6.73 -23.83
C ASP A 657 -2.96 6.13 -22.62
N ASP A 658 -2.54 6.53 -21.43
CA ASP A 658 -3.17 6.22 -20.15
C ASP A 658 -4.02 7.40 -19.66
N LEU A 659 -5.02 7.10 -18.82
CA LEU A 659 -5.88 8.13 -18.23
C LEU A 659 -5.42 8.48 -16.81
N LEU A 660 -4.90 9.70 -16.62
CA LEU A 660 -4.62 10.29 -15.33
C LEU A 660 -5.82 11.07 -14.80
N LEU A 661 -6.18 10.83 -13.54
CA LEU A 661 -7.25 11.51 -12.82
C LEU A 661 -6.67 12.18 -11.58
N LEU A 662 -6.64 13.51 -11.57
CA LEU A 662 -6.21 14.27 -10.41
C LEU A 662 -7.35 14.38 -9.38
N GLY A 663 -6.99 14.26 -8.11
CA GLY A 663 -7.82 14.68 -6.98
C GLY A 663 -7.04 15.53 -5.98
N ASN A 664 -7.66 15.84 -4.84
CA ASN A 664 -7.07 16.78 -3.87
C ASN A 664 -5.88 16.23 -3.06
N GLN A 665 -5.87 14.91 -2.80
CA GLN A 665 -4.88 14.23 -1.94
C GLN A 665 -4.07 13.16 -2.66
N GLN A 666 -4.57 12.72 -3.81
CA GLN A 666 -3.99 11.69 -4.64
C GLN A 666 -4.35 11.96 -6.09
N PHE A 667 -3.57 11.42 -7.02
CA PHE A 667 -4.04 11.16 -8.37
C PHE A 667 -4.06 9.66 -8.61
N ALA A 668 -4.82 9.25 -9.60
CA ALA A 668 -4.95 7.86 -9.98
C ALA A 668 -4.74 7.71 -11.49
N VAL A 669 -4.18 6.60 -11.93
CA VAL A 669 -3.94 6.30 -13.34
C VAL A 669 -4.67 5.02 -13.71
N LEU A 670 -5.48 5.08 -14.78
CA LEU A 670 -5.96 3.91 -15.48
C LEU A 670 -4.98 3.63 -16.63
N TYR A 671 -4.14 2.61 -16.44
CA TYR A 671 -3.15 2.21 -17.43
C TYR A 671 -3.81 1.42 -18.56
N SER A 672 -3.84 1.97 -19.77
CA SER A 672 -4.19 1.21 -20.97
C SER A 672 -3.21 0.05 -21.17
N GLY A 673 -3.67 -1.09 -21.71
CA GLY A 673 -2.79 -2.22 -22.02
C GLY A 673 -2.11 -2.95 -20.85
N ARG A 674 -2.28 -2.50 -19.60
CA ARG A 674 -1.64 -3.10 -18.43
C ARG A 674 -2.42 -4.28 -17.87
N GLN A 675 -1.70 -5.35 -17.53
CA GLN A 675 -2.20 -6.45 -16.71
C GLN A 675 -2.02 -6.10 -15.22
N ASP A 676 -3.12 -5.89 -14.52
CA ASP A 676 -3.09 -5.68 -13.08
C ASP A 676 -2.88 -7.00 -12.33
N ALA A 677 -2.19 -6.90 -11.20
CA ALA A 677 -2.17 -7.99 -10.24
C ALA A 677 -3.60 -8.19 -9.68
N GLN A 678 -3.96 -9.46 -9.44
CA GLN A 678 -5.25 -9.84 -8.88
C GLN A 678 -5.04 -10.74 -7.66
N LEU A 679 -5.97 -10.68 -6.72
CA LEU A 679 -6.06 -11.69 -5.67
C LEU A 679 -6.90 -12.84 -6.17
N GLN A 680 -6.27 -13.99 -6.34
CA GLN A 680 -6.94 -15.23 -6.69
C GLN A 680 -7.24 -16.01 -5.40
N GLU A 681 -8.53 -16.23 -5.11
CA GLU A 681 -8.93 -17.16 -4.04
C GLU A 681 -8.49 -18.58 -4.43
N ILE A 682 -7.61 -19.18 -3.62
CA ILE A 682 -7.13 -20.56 -3.81
C ILE A 682 -7.82 -21.54 -2.87
N ALA A 683 -8.27 -21.09 -1.71
CA ALA A 683 -9.05 -21.88 -0.78
C ALA A 683 -9.91 -21.01 0.14
N SER A 684 -10.93 -21.62 0.70
CA SER A 684 -11.79 -20.98 1.68
C SER A 684 -12.45 -22.01 2.59
N PHE A 685 -12.83 -21.55 3.78
CA PHE A 685 -13.47 -22.37 4.79
C PHE A 685 -14.50 -21.56 5.57
N GLU A 686 -15.66 -22.15 5.83
CA GLU A 686 -16.68 -21.58 6.69
C GLU A 686 -16.84 -22.51 7.90
N ILE A 687 -16.86 -21.96 9.10
CA ILE A 687 -17.03 -22.74 10.32
C ILE A 687 -18.50 -23.14 10.42
N ASP A 688 -18.79 -24.44 10.50
CA ASP A 688 -20.14 -25.03 10.48
C ASP A 688 -21.08 -24.60 11.64
N ARG A 689 -20.65 -23.68 12.52
CA ARG A 689 -21.40 -23.23 13.69
C ARG A 689 -21.97 -21.83 13.45
N GLU A 690 -23.28 -21.67 13.59
CA GLU A 690 -23.99 -20.40 13.30
C GLU A 690 -23.52 -19.19 14.13
N ASP A 691 -22.93 -19.41 15.31
CA ASP A 691 -22.40 -18.35 16.17
C ASP A 691 -20.86 -18.23 16.12
N ALA A 692 -20.19 -18.92 15.18
CA ALA A 692 -18.74 -18.83 14.99
C ALA A 692 -18.29 -17.37 14.85
N TYR A 693 -17.24 -17.00 15.57
CA TYR A 693 -16.66 -15.67 15.46
C TYR A 693 -15.13 -15.78 15.38
N PRO A 694 -14.62 -16.16 14.18
CA PRO A 694 -13.18 -16.15 13.94
C PRO A 694 -12.68 -14.71 14.00
N ALA A 695 -11.72 -14.45 14.88
CA ALA A 695 -11.16 -13.13 15.12
C ALA A 695 -9.84 -12.94 14.38
N ASP A 696 -9.00 -13.97 14.35
CA ASP A 696 -7.64 -13.91 13.81
C ASP A 696 -7.15 -15.29 13.35
N ILE A 697 -6.07 -15.32 12.58
CA ILE A 697 -5.44 -16.54 12.04
C ILE A 697 -3.96 -16.54 12.41
N ILE A 698 -3.49 -17.65 12.96
CA ILE A 698 -2.07 -17.89 13.23
C ILE A 698 -1.64 -19.04 12.32
N ALA A 699 -0.59 -18.83 11.53
CA ALA A 699 -0.03 -19.87 10.66
C ALA A 699 1.26 -20.45 11.25
N GLY A 700 1.42 -21.77 11.18
CA GLY A 700 2.66 -22.46 11.52
C GLY A 700 2.46 -23.97 11.59
N ASP A 701 3.55 -24.72 11.46
CA ASP A 701 3.52 -26.20 11.41
C ASP A 701 3.24 -26.78 12.80
N LEU A 702 1.97 -27.06 13.09
CA LEU A 702 1.50 -27.56 14.40
C LEU A 702 1.44 -29.08 14.46
N ASN A 703 1.87 -29.78 13.42
CA ASN A 703 1.91 -31.24 13.39
C ASN A 703 3.29 -31.83 13.03
N ALA A 704 4.28 -30.96 12.81
CA ALA A 704 5.64 -31.29 12.39
C ALA A 704 5.71 -32.06 11.05
N ASP A 705 4.80 -31.78 10.11
CA ASP A 705 4.79 -32.37 8.77
C ASP A 705 5.59 -31.55 7.73
N GLY A 706 6.10 -30.38 8.13
CA GLY A 706 6.86 -29.47 7.29
C GLY A 706 6.01 -28.46 6.52
N HIS A 707 4.68 -28.49 6.66
CA HIS A 707 3.74 -27.55 6.06
C HIS A 707 2.98 -26.77 7.15
N PRO A 708 2.75 -25.46 6.97
CA PRO A 708 2.01 -24.70 7.98
C PRO A 708 0.54 -25.10 8.09
N ASP A 709 0.09 -25.30 9.32
CA ASP A 709 -1.32 -25.38 9.70
C ASP A 709 -1.88 -24.00 10.03
N LEU A 710 -3.21 -23.88 10.03
CA LEU A 710 -3.89 -22.64 10.42
C LEU A 710 -4.60 -22.81 11.76
N THR A 711 -4.23 -21.99 12.72
CA THR A 711 -4.90 -21.89 14.01
C THR A 711 -5.73 -20.62 14.06
N VAL A 712 -7.05 -20.79 14.03
CA VAL A 712 -8.01 -19.70 14.03
C VAL A 712 -8.42 -19.40 15.46
N ILE A 713 -8.25 -18.16 15.90
CA ILE A 713 -8.81 -17.69 17.17
C ILE A 713 -10.33 -17.55 16.97
N ASP A 714 -11.13 -18.35 17.67
CA ASP A 714 -12.60 -18.32 17.59
C ASP A 714 -13.21 -17.93 18.94
N THR A 715 -13.70 -16.70 19.00
CA THR A 715 -14.14 -16.10 20.26
C THR A 715 -15.51 -16.58 20.73
N SER A 716 -16.26 -17.35 19.92
CA SER A 716 -17.53 -17.92 20.40
C SER A 716 -17.39 -19.27 21.08
N ILE A 717 -16.21 -19.90 21.01
CA ILE A 717 -15.83 -21.03 21.88
C ILE A 717 -14.77 -20.64 22.92
N ASP A 718 -14.46 -19.35 23.04
CA ASP A 718 -13.37 -18.82 23.88
C ASP A 718 -12.08 -19.66 23.66
N GLY A 719 -11.76 -19.93 22.40
CA GLY A 719 -10.88 -21.02 22.01
C GLY A 719 -10.27 -20.92 20.62
N MET A 720 -9.72 -22.05 20.17
CA MET A 720 -9.01 -22.17 18.90
C MET A 720 -9.63 -23.26 18.02
N GLN A 721 -9.65 -23.02 16.72
CA GLN A 721 -10.00 -23.99 15.67
C GLN A 721 -8.76 -24.23 14.81
N ILE A 722 -8.32 -25.48 14.70
CA ILE A 722 -7.19 -25.86 13.83
C ILE A 722 -7.74 -26.34 12.49
N LEU A 723 -7.19 -25.80 11.42
CA LEU A 723 -7.43 -26.18 10.04
C LEU A 723 -6.12 -26.64 9.40
N CYS A 724 -6.19 -27.65 8.54
CA CYS A 724 -5.10 -28.01 7.64
C CYS A 724 -5.42 -27.56 6.22
N TYR A 725 -4.39 -27.23 5.46
CA TYR A 725 -4.50 -26.90 4.04
C TYR A 725 -3.97 -28.07 3.20
N ASP A 726 -4.77 -28.48 2.22
CA ASP A 726 -4.39 -29.48 1.21
C ASP A 726 -4.60 -28.87 -0.17
N SER A 727 -3.55 -28.88 -1.01
CA SER A 727 -3.59 -28.23 -2.32
C SER A 727 -4.65 -28.79 -3.30
N GLU A 728 -5.10 -30.03 -3.12
CA GLU A 728 -6.15 -30.65 -3.96
C GLU A 728 -7.54 -30.50 -3.34
N ARG A 729 -7.62 -30.51 -2.01
CA ARG A 729 -8.88 -30.62 -1.25
C ARG A 729 -9.26 -29.35 -0.50
N GLY A 730 -8.44 -28.31 -0.56
CA GLY A 730 -8.63 -27.03 0.11
C GLY A 730 -8.45 -27.10 1.63
N LEU A 731 -9.10 -26.18 2.34
CA LEU A 731 -9.06 -26.12 3.80
C LEU A 731 -10.00 -27.13 4.46
N LYS A 732 -9.53 -27.74 5.55
CA LYS A 732 -10.32 -28.69 6.34
C LYS A 732 -10.15 -28.45 7.83
N ALA A 733 -11.26 -28.50 8.56
CA ALA A 733 -11.23 -28.53 10.01
C ALA A 733 -10.65 -29.85 10.53
N VAL A 734 -9.65 -29.73 11.40
CA VAL A 734 -9.00 -30.86 12.07
C VAL A 734 -9.61 -31.05 13.45
N THR A 735 -9.51 -30.03 14.30
CA THR A 735 -9.97 -30.07 15.69
C THR A 735 -10.22 -28.66 16.21
N HIS A 736 -10.86 -28.53 17.37
CA HIS A 736 -10.99 -27.29 18.10
C HIS A 736 -10.91 -27.55 19.60
N PHE A 737 -10.52 -26.56 20.37
CA PHE A 737 -10.49 -26.64 21.83
C PHE A 737 -10.70 -25.26 22.46
N SER A 738 -11.36 -25.23 23.62
CA SER A 738 -11.51 -24.01 24.41
C SER A 738 -10.24 -23.74 25.21
N VAL A 739 -9.82 -22.48 25.26
CA VAL A 739 -8.67 -22.06 26.08
C VAL A 739 -9.14 -21.75 27.51
N PHE A 740 -10.42 -21.36 27.69
CA PHE A 740 -11.02 -21.07 29.00
C PHE A 740 -12.40 -21.73 29.16
N GLU A 741 -12.73 -22.19 30.38
CA GLU A 741 -14.02 -22.81 30.71
C GLU A 741 -15.06 -21.83 31.29
N GLU A 742 -14.64 -20.67 31.82
CA GLU A 742 -15.54 -19.69 32.46
C GLU A 742 -15.82 -18.47 31.59
N LYS A 743 -17.09 -18.03 31.58
CA LYS A 743 -17.55 -16.78 30.96
C LYS A 743 -16.72 -15.58 31.43
N ARG A 744 -16.17 -14.84 30.46
CA ARG A 744 -15.56 -13.50 30.54
C ARG A 744 -15.70 -12.82 31.91
N LEU A 745 -14.68 -12.95 32.77
CA LEU A 745 -14.49 -12.08 33.94
C LEU A 745 -13.83 -10.74 33.52
N VAL A 746 -14.27 -10.19 32.39
CA VAL A 746 -13.90 -8.84 31.96
C VAL A 746 -15.13 -7.97 32.22
N THR A 747 -15.07 -7.12 33.24
CA THR A 747 -16.04 -6.04 33.39
C THR A 747 -16.02 -5.20 32.11
N GLU A 748 -17.19 -4.76 31.62
CA GLU A 748 -17.39 -3.90 30.43
C GLU A 748 -16.52 -2.61 30.37
N SER A 749 -15.68 -2.36 31.38
CA SER A 749 -14.81 -1.19 31.52
C SER A 749 -13.44 -1.31 30.85
N ASP A 750 -13.02 -2.51 30.45
CA ASP A 750 -11.63 -2.77 30.06
C ASP A 750 -11.55 -3.10 28.55
N ASP A 751 -11.03 -2.14 27.78
CA ASP A 751 -11.04 -2.01 26.30
C ASP A 751 -10.14 -3.04 25.55
N TYR A 752 -9.96 -4.26 26.07
CA TYR A 752 -8.89 -5.19 25.63
C TYR A 752 -9.18 -6.04 24.37
N GLY A 753 -10.28 -5.83 23.66
CA GLY A 753 -10.56 -6.57 22.42
C GLY A 753 -11.00 -8.03 22.61
N THR A 754 -10.63 -8.91 21.67
CA THR A 754 -10.94 -10.35 21.67
C THR A 754 -9.90 -11.15 22.44
N GLU A 755 -10.29 -12.29 23.02
CA GLU A 755 -9.37 -13.17 23.78
C GLU A 755 -9.49 -14.61 23.25
N PRO A 756 -8.38 -15.36 23.07
CA PRO A 756 -6.97 -14.91 23.04
C PRO A 756 -6.73 -13.67 22.16
N ARG A 757 -5.79 -12.80 22.55
CA ARG A 757 -5.53 -11.53 21.84
C ARG A 757 -4.60 -11.69 20.65
N GLU A 758 -3.65 -12.60 20.78
CA GLU A 758 -2.55 -12.80 19.85
C GLU A 758 -1.96 -14.19 20.10
N GLY A 759 -1.31 -14.76 19.10
CA GLY A 759 -0.52 -15.97 19.28
C GLY A 759 0.50 -16.18 18.18
N MET A 760 1.36 -17.16 18.38
CA MET A 760 2.41 -17.55 17.44
C MET A 760 2.71 -19.04 17.55
N VAL A 761 3.25 -19.61 16.48
CA VAL A 761 3.66 -21.01 16.40
C VAL A 761 5.15 -21.05 16.11
N LEU A 762 5.94 -21.57 17.05
CA LEU A 762 7.40 -21.67 16.97
C LEU A 762 7.94 -22.62 18.03
N ASP A 763 9.12 -23.21 17.80
CA ASP A 763 9.76 -24.09 18.78
C ASP A 763 10.37 -23.28 19.94
N VAL A 764 9.74 -23.31 21.12
CA VAL A 764 10.26 -22.78 22.38
C VAL A 764 10.57 -23.89 23.39
N THR A 765 10.71 -25.12 22.92
CA THR A 765 11.19 -26.26 23.70
C THR A 765 12.57 -26.77 23.28
N SER A 766 13.06 -26.32 22.12
CA SER A 766 14.28 -26.80 21.46
C SER A 766 14.22 -28.29 21.14
N ASP A 767 13.03 -28.84 20.88
CA ASP A 767 12.85 -30.25 20.50
C ASP A 767 12.66 -30.45 18.97
N GLY A 768 12.69 -29.35 18.20
CA GLY A 768 12.51 -29.34 16.75
C GLY A 768 11.05 -29.34 16.31
N ARG A 769 10.10 -29.20 17.24
CA ARG A 769 8.66 -29.11 16.97
C ARG A 769 8.14 -27.74 17.35
N ALA A 770 7.18 -27.22 16.60
CA ALA A 770 6.63 -25.91 16.90
C ALA A 770 5.58 -25.99 17.99
N ASP A 771 5.66 -25.07 18.95
CA ASP A 771 4.74 -24.93 20.06
C ASP A 771 3.75 -23.79 19.80
N LEU A 772 2.55 -23.86 20.40
CA LEU A 772 1.57 -22.78 20.30
C LEU A 772 1.66 -21.86 21.53
N LEU A 773 1.99 -20.59 21.31
CA LEU A 773 1.98 -19.56 22.33
C LEU A 773 0.79 -18.63 22.12
N LEU A 774 0.06 -18.33 23.20
CA LEU A 774 -1.07 -17.41 23.19
C LEU A 774 -0.90 -16.34 24.26
N LEU A 775 -1.16 -15.09 23.88
CA LEU A 775 -1.26 -13.99 24.82
C LEU A 775 -2.72 -13.77 25.19
N CYS A 776 -3.04 -14.05 26.46
CA CYS A 776 -4.41 -13.98 26.95
C CYS A 776 -4.49 -13.25 28.29
N HIS A 777 -5.37 -12.27 28.42
CA HIS A 777 -5.60 -11.53 29.68
C HIS A 777 -4.32 -10.93 30.31
N ASP A 778 -3.82 -11.56 31.38
CA ASP A 778 -2.60 -11.21 32.10
C ASP A 778 -1.56 -12.34 32.02
N ARG A 779 -1.59 -13.16 30.95
CA ARG A 779 -0.75 -14.38 30.83
C ARG A 779 -0.26 -14.63 29.42
N LEU A 780 0.94 -15.19 29.36
CA LEU A 780 1.41 -15.96 28.21
C LEU A 780 1.13 -17.43 28.51
N ILE A 781 0.39 -18.06 27.61
CA ILE A 781 -0.03 -19.46 27.68
C ILE A 781 0.76 -20.22 26.63
N LEU A 782 1.47 -21.27 27.04
CA LEU A 782 2.29 -22.10 26.15
C LEU A 782 1.71 -23.52 26.12
N TYR A 783 1.42 -24.00 24.91
CA TYR A 783 1.04 -25.37 24.59
C TYR A 783 2.22 -26.04 23.86
N PRO A 784 3.10 -26.76 24.58
CA PRO A 784 4.22 -27.41 23.93
C PRO A 784 3.73 -28.61 23.11
N GLN A 785 4.20 -28.79 21.89
CA GLN A 785 3.78 -29.92 21.05
C GLN A 785 4.17 -31.25 21.73
N ASP A 786 3.26 -32.21 21.75
CA ASP A 786 3.56 -33.53 22.30
C ASP A 786 4.41 -34.34 21.31
N SER A 787 5.47 -34.97 21.82
CA SER A 787 6.20 -35.97 21.05
C SER A 787 5.53 -37.31 21.35
N ALA A 788 5.03 -38.02 20.33
CA ALA A 788 4.37 -39.32 20.52
C ALA A 788 5.22 -40.36 21.33
N ASP A 789 6.54 -40.12 21.49
CA ASP A 789 7.46 -40.89 22.31
C ASP A 789 7.33 -40.66 23.84
N ALA A 790 6.72 -39.56 24.30
CA ALA A 790 6.58 -39.22 25.72
C ALA A 790 5.51 -40.05 26.47
N ALA A 791 4.61 -40.71 25.73
CA ALA A 791 3.58 -41.58 26.29
C ALA A 791 4.12 -42.81 27.05
N GLY A 792 5.43 -43.10 26.96
CA GLY A 792 6.09 -44.20 27.66
C GLY A 792 6.42 -43.97 29.14
N THR A 793 6.25 -42.75 29.66
CA THR A 793 6.62 -42.40 31.06
C THR A 793 5.46 -41.90 31.91
N ALA A 794 4.26 -42.45 31.72
CA ALA A 794 3.24 -42.39 32.76
C ALA A 794 3.71 -43.24 33.96
N GLN A 795 4.32 -42.59 34.96
CA GLN A 795 4.57 -43.18 36.27
C GLN A 795 3.26 -43.75 36.80
N THR A 796 3.22 -45.07 36.96
CA THR A 796 2.19 -45.77 37.72
C THR A 796 2.13 -45.18 39.13
N PHE A 797 1.12 -44.36 39.39
CA PHE A 797 0.75 -44.01 40.76
C PHE A 797 0.20 -45.26 41.42
N ASP A 798 1.04 -45.87 42.25
CA ASP A 798 0.67 -46.97 43.13
C ASP A 798 -0.31 -46.44 44.18
N SER A 799 -1.57 -46.86 44.11
CA SER A 799 -2.61 -46.48 45.05
C SER A 799 -2.46 -47.28 46.35
N ALA A 800 -1.83 -46.68 47.35
CA ALA A 800 -1.88 -47.12 48.74
C ALA A 800 -2.47 -46.01 49.61
N ASP A 801 -3.77 -46.13 49.86
CA ASP A 801 -4.40 -46.06 51.20
C ASP A 801 -5.86 -45.63 51.03
N GLY A 802 -6.72 -46.65 51.08
CA GLY A 802 -8.13 -46.43 51.34
C GLY A 802 -8.32 -46.16 52.81
N ASP A 803 -8.97 -45.04 53.13
CA ASP A 803 -9.83 -45.01 54.29
C ASP A 803 -11.13 -44.28 53.95
N SER A 804 -12.19 -45.05 54.05
CA SER A 804 -13.57 -44.72 53.72
C SER A 804 -14.29 -44.25 54.97
N ASN A 805 -14.80 -43.01 54.96
CA ASN A 805 -15.97 -42.49 55.69
C ASN A 805 -15.93 -40.95 55.53
N GLU A 806 -16.99 -40.20 55.27
CA GLU A 806 -18.40 -40.38 55.59
C GLU A 806 -19.22 -39.41 54.71
N THR A 807 -20.43 -39.83 54.37
CA THR A 807 -21.53 -39.07 53.77
C THR A 807 -21.90 -37.77 54.51
N LYS A 808 -21.99 -36.65 53.78
CA LYS A 808 -23.21 -35.83 53.65
C LYS A 808 -23.09 -34.73 52.60
#